data_AF-A0A1D1V396-F1
#
_entry.id   AF-A0A1D1V396-F1
#
_cell.length_a   1.000
_cell.length_b   1.000
_cell.length_c   1.000
_cell.angle_alpha   90.00
_cell.angle_beta   90.00
_cell.angle_gamma   90.00
#
_symmetry.space_group_name_H-M   'P 1'
#
loop_
_entity.id
_entity.type
_entity.pdbx_description
1 polymer ?
#
loop_
_entity_poly.entity_id
_entity_poly.type
_entity_poly.pdbx_seq_one_letter_code
_entity_poly.pdbx_strand_id
1 'polypeptide(L)'
;MYPTVRKKLIHMTRRAPRPVLVAAILLVVLCPFVILHLSWSINENAFPLSDESSGSKLRGPQTESAERRVRENDVQHGNSETNVAVAPPLLDAKESQCPAAPRNPVKATFDLANLTNTLTDLKSNGDDGVWDQDMEENYQKSRTEAHQAGSSASSEKLLVFVVPFSHADPGWLNTVEEYFAISTNFTLNNMLRRLTEWKDMTFIWAETSYFKMWWETLNAERRKAAKDLIASGRLEIVNGGYVMPDEATCHQYAILHQYVYGHQWLLENLGVVPQHGFSIDPFGHSSSMPYYLKQVDLKTIFIQRIHYNLRKHLTQNHAAEFMWQQPWDTTNAHSIFTHLAPNHLYTIHNICALSKGICEFFDFKDIMFEVDQAQMQQHASLLLQEMRKTASVFPHNVLLYILGDDFRWSEDTEWENQYSNFKQIMTYLNRNPTNNIDMKFGTLKDYYDAVIRRAGSLQAPQPASKLPTVEGDFFPYADKFEDYWTGYFTSRPFYKQMSRELERDLRTAELLLTFSKLSKLGQASDYIEDLVGLERAAASVGLFQHHDAITGTSKRAVALDYGNKLQHGLMMAHAVILKNIFRLAKHATKSSAKEANIILENYRPSPQSLPVKSPLFFTKGDKERVVYIFNPLARSRTHLVQLLTETPNLIISDANGRKYAYQIGPALNDANTVGAFLEFLLVSFYVDLQPLALKTISIRSLGPRTQKIKTSQRFTTYMASNNANDMGNSRRGLAVKTLPEEKKITFRNSYMKASFRADNGRLETVENLVEGSKHKLEMELKRYETAASGAYLFRPSGIGELLPYPVTVRVLEGSLFSEVQVIANSVVLIVRLYNTTTDLGKSLEITLISDLTNMYNAELFLRFSTDIANNRTFHTDSLGFQMMERTTSHVLPMGANYYPATTMGFLQDPKARLTLHLAQAHGIGSQQNGELEVMLDRFLMQDDGRGVQEALQDPQIARAQLKIQLETDGYCTHDCGLRNPSDVALRTNQDFNYPPYVTLEQVRSNFALFDYKPLESELPCDIHLVMMKPVTYSVSDSRIGMMFHRHVTDCATRRPKDSCLEKNKNFSLVEIFGDVFSKTYNVTGLNFVTTKRKESPTESVKIDAMTITALVVLPAELPKAR
;
A
#
# COMPACT_ATOMS: atom_id res chain seq x y z
N MET A 1 52.27 -2.07 -34.82
CA MET A 1 51.86 -3.19 -35.70
C MET A 1 51.76 -4.46 -34.85
N TYR A 2 50.98 -5.46 -35.28
CA TYR A 2 51.05 -6.85 -34.78
C TYR A 2 52.49 -7.41 -34.97
N PRO A 3 52.95 -8.49 -34.26
CA PRO A 3 52.16 -9.66 -33.83
C PRO A 3 52.59 -10.39 -32.51
N THR A 4 52.03 -11.61 -32.32
CA THR A 4 52.60 -12.82 -31.64
C THR A 4 52.67 -13.01 -30.09
N VAL A 5 52.11 -14.16 -29.66
CA VAL A 5 52.57 -15.11 -28.60
C VAL A 5 52.56 -14.70 -27.10
N ARG A 6 51.40 -14.91 -26.46
CA ARG A 6 51.16 -15.96 -25.42
C ARG A 6 52.22 -16.18 -24.31
N LYS A 7 52.09 -15.52 -23.14
CA LYS A 7 52.12 -16.13 -21.77
C LYS A 7 51.96 -15.12 -20.61
N LYS A 8 51.39 -15.63 -19.50
CA LYS A 8 51.45 -15.20 -18.08
C LYS A 8 51.81 -13.74 -17.75
N LEU A 9 50.92 -13.05 -17.04
CA LEU A 9 51.25 -11.87 -16.21
C LEU A 9 50.93 -12.16 -14.73
N ILE A 10 51.90 -12.00 -13.84
CA ILE A 10 51.75 -12.09 -12.38
C ILE A 10 52.58 -10.98 -11.72
N HIS A 11 51.93 -10.21 -10.85
CA HIS A 11 52.48 -9.27 -9.83
C HIS A 11 53.21 -7.97 -10.25
N MET A 12 52.64 -6.85 -9.79
CA MET A 12 53.24 -5.74 -9.01
C MET A 12 54.50 -5.02 -9.56
N THR A 13 54.57 -3.67 -9.61
CA THR A 13 54.49 -2.77 -8.44
C THR A 13 54.43 -1.26 -8.80
N ARG A 14 53.80 -0.46 -7.90
CA ARG A 14 54.19 0.88 -7.38
C ARG A 14 54.06 2.20 -8.22
N ARG A 15 53.43 3.21 -7.55
CA ARG A 15 53.68 4.68 -7.51
C ARG A 15 53.19 5.63 -8.65
N ALA A 16 52.01 6.24 -8.43
CA ALA A 16 51.72 7.68 -8.14
C ALA A 16 52.63 8.84 -8.67
N PRO A 17 52.16 10.13 -8.75
CA PRO A 17 50.79 10.66 -9.01
C PRO A 17 50.65 12.06 -9.75
N ARG A 18 49.46 12.36 -10.32
CA ARG A 18 48.81 13.72 -10.41
C ARG A 18 49.52 14.82 -11.31
N PRO A 19 49.06 16.11 -11.43
CA PRO A 19 48.10 16.59 -12.48
C PRO A 19 48.40 18.00 -13.10
N VAL A 20 47.37 18.67 -13.69
CA VAL A 20 47.12 20.16 -13.82
C VAL A 20 47.24 20.87 -15.21
N LEU A 21 46.31 21.82 -15.47
CA LEU A 21 46.23 22.91 -16.50
C LEU A 21 46.09 22.51 -17.99
N VAL A 22 45.35 23.22 -18.88
CA VAL A 22 44.22 24.20 -18.73
C VAL A 22 43.44 24.38 -20.06
N ALA A 23 42.32 25.10 -19.99
CA ALA A 23 41.33 25.35 -21.05
C ALA A 23 41.80 25.95 -22.40
N ALA A 24 41.12 25.51 -23.46
CA ALA A 24 40.86 26.17 -24.73
C ALA A 24 39.60 25.48 -25.35
N ILE A 25 38.54 26.13 -25.85
CA ILE A 25 38.13 27.54 -26.01
C ILE A 25 36.61 27.64 -25.71
N LEU A 26 36.08 28.84 -25.43
CA LEU A 26 34.64 29.11 -25.15
C LEU A 26 34.16 30.33 -25.97
N LEU A 27 32.83 30.46 -26.17
CA LEU A 27 32.10 31.46 -27.01
C LEU A 27 32.27 31.17 -28.53
N VAL A 28 31.25 31.18 -29.41
CA VAL A 28 30.26 32.21 -29.84
C VAL A 28 29.22 31.46 -30.74
N VAL A 29 27.89 31.72 -30.90
CA VAL A 29 26.82 32.60 -30.33
C VAL A 29 25.43 31.97 -30.62
N LEU A 30 24.31 32.60 -30.20
CA LEU A 30 22.90 32.18 -30.35
C LEU A 30 22.25 32.38 -31.75
N CYS A 31 21.02 31.87 -31.91
CA CYS A 31 20.05 31.89 -33.04
C CYS A 31 19.46 33.31 -33.37
N PRO A 32 18.36 33.54 -34.17
CA PRO A 32 17.43 32.63 -34.91
C PRO A 32 16.87 33.12 -36.30
N PHE A 33 15.86 32.40 -36.85
CA PHE A 33 14.93 32.74 -37.97
C PHE A 33 15.51 32.76 -39.42
N VAL A 34 14.74 32.65 -40.52
CA VAL A 34 13.35 33.07 -40.88
C VAL A 34 12.64 32.06 -41.83
N ILE A 35 11.30 31.92 -41.76
CA ILE A 35 10.36 31.91 -42.92
C ILE A 35 8.90 32.17 -42.45
N LEU A 36 8.11 32.85 -43.30
CA LEU A 36 6.75 33.40 -43.11
C LEU A 36 6.02 33.30 -44.48
N HIS A 37 4.70 33.46 -44.69
CA HIS A 37 3.49 33.85 -43.92
C HIS A 37 2.26 33.28 -44.73
N LEU A 38 0.96 33.65 -44.84
CA LEU A 38 -0.18 34.48 -44.32
C LEU A 38 -1.42 33.91 -45.10
N SER A 39 -2.73 34.07 -44.81
CA SER A 39 -3.57 34.14 -43.60
C SER A 39 -5.05 34.35 -44.00
N TRP A 40 -6.03 33.88 -43.20
CA TRP A 40 -7.46 34.35 -43.21
C TRP A 40 -8.28 34.04 -44.51
N SER A 41 -9.62 34.17 -44.60
CA SER A 41 -10.65 34.76 -43.71
C SER A 41 -12.11 34.24 -43.94
N ILE A 42 -13.00 34.55 -42.98
CA ILE A 42 -14.47 34.87 -43.09
C ILE A 42 -15.48 33.86 -43.69
N ASN A 43 -16.30 33.30 -42.78
CA ASN A 43 -17.78 33.34 -42.63
C ASN A 43 -18.80 33.46 -43.83
N GLU A 44 -20.02 32.94 -43.54
CA GLU A 44 -21.37 33.27 -44.08
C GLU A 44 -22.18 32.29 -45.01
N ASN A 45 -23.34 31.89 -44.47
CA ASN A 45 -24.72 31.89 -45.04
C ASN A 45 -25.23 30.93 -46.16
N ALA A 46 -26.28 30.17 -45.76
CA ALA A 46 -27.64 30.10 -46.35
C ALA A 46 -28.07 29.09 -47.45
N PHE A 47 -28.85 28.06 -47.03
CA PHE A 47 -30.14 27.57 -47.60
C PHE A 47 -30.19 26.95 -49.05
N PRO A 48 -31.32 26.34 -49.54
CA PRO A 48 -32.59 25.91 -48.88
C PRO A 48 -33.12 24.46 -49.15
N LEU A 49 -34.14 24.05 -48.37
CA LEU A 49 -35.37 23.24 -48.65
C LEU A 49 -35.33 22.05 -49.65
N SER A 50 -35.88 20.87 -49.32
CA SER A 50 -37.31 20.54 -49.06
C SER A 50 -37.43 19.29 -48.16
N ASP A 51 -38.43 19.11 -47.26
CA ASP A 51 -39.90 18.98 -47.38
C ASP A 51 -40.38 17.65 -48.03
N GLU A 52 -41.45 16.98 -47.57
CA GLU A 52 -42.53 17.38 -46.63
C GLU A 52 -43.23 16.20 -45.89
N SER A 53 -43.96 16.51 -44.79
CA SER A 53 -45.09 15.75 -44.21
C SER A 53 -44.80 14.37 -43.52
N SER A 54 -45.59 13.82 -42.60
CA SER A 54 -46.63 14.30 -41.64
C SER A 54 -46.91 13.14 -40.62
N GLY A 55 -47.63 13.26 -39.49
CA GLY A 55 -48.19 14.43 -38.82
C GLY A 55 -49.17 14.09 -37.67
N SER A 56 -48.75 14.36 -36.44
CA SER A 56 -49.60 14.80 -35.30
C SER A 56 -50.34 13.79 -34.36
N LYS A 57 -50.13 14.04 -33.05
CA LYS A 57 -51.14 14.33 -31.99
C LYS A 57 -51.84 13.23 -31.12
N LEU A 58 -51.51 13.34 -29.82
CA LEU A 58 -52.40 13.53 -28.64
C LEU A 58 -52.82 12.36 -27.71
N ARG A 59 -52.42 12.55 -26.42
CA ARG A 59 -53.15 12.32 -25.15
C ARG A 59 -53.56 10.90 -24.73
N GLY A 60 -53.22 10.55 -23.48
CA GLY A 60 -53.95 9.58 -22.66
C GLY A 60 -55.19 10.19 -21.99
N PRO A 61 -55.77 9.51 -21.00
CA PRO A 61 -55.59 10.00 -19.63
C PRO A 61 -55.26 8.89 -18.59
N GLN A 62 -55.26 9.27 -17.31
CA GLN A 62 -54.87 8.49 -16.13
C GLN A 62 -56.10 7.84 -15.41
N THR A 63 -55.85 7.39 -14.17
CA THR A 63 -56.77 7.12 -13.04
C THR A 63 -57.49 5.74 -13.00
N GLU A 64 -57.70 5.09 -11.83
CA GLU A 64 -57.10 5.27 -10.48
C GLU A 64 -57.15 4.00 -9.59
N SER A 65 -56.63 4.15 -8.37
CA SER A 65 -56.49 3.23 -7.23
C SER A 65 -57.65 2.31 -6.83
N ALA A 66 -57.32 1.20 -6.15
CA ALA A 66 -58.06 0.71 -4.98
C ALA A 66 -57.17 -0.15 -4.05
N GLU A 67 -57.13 0.16 -2.75
CA GLU A 67 -56.55 -0.72 -1.71
C GLU A 67 -57.59 -1.70 -1.14
N ARG A 68 -57.14 -2.80 -0.51
CA ARG A 68 -57.86 -3.36 0.66
C ARG A 68 -57.03 -4.29 1.56
N ARG A 69 -57.23 -4.16 2.89
CA ARG A 69 -56.74 -5.08 3.94
C ARG A 69 -57.88 -5.92 4.50
N VAL A 70 -57.64 -7.22 4.74
CA VAL A 70 -58.31 -8.11 5.71
C VAL A 70 -57.24 -9.15 6.11
N ARG A 71 -56.69 -9.22 7.33
CA ARG A 71 -57.22 -9.66 8.65
C ARG A 71 -57.52 -11.16 8.78
N GLU A 72 -57.08 -11.73 9.90
CA GLU A 72 -57.23 -13.13 10.30
C GLU A 72 -58.62 -13.43 10.93
N ASN A 73 -59.00 -14.72 10.97
CA ASN A 73 -59.37 -15.44 12.21
C ASN A 73 -59.85 -16.90 11.96
N ASP A 74 -59.21 -17.84 12.67
CA ASP A 74 -59.73 -19.03 13.38
C ASP A 74 -60.64 -20.15 12.78
N VAL A 75 -60.54 -21.30 13.48
CA VAL A 75 -61.50 -22.43 13.67
C VAL A 75 -61.28 -23.77 12.90
N GLN A 76 -60.37 -24.57 13.49
CA GLN A 76 -60.53 -25.99 13.92
C GLN A 76 -60.79 -27.20 12.98
N HIS A 77 -59.94 -28.22 13.22
CA HIS A 77 -60.20 -29.67 13.34
C HIS A 77 -60.28 -30.59 12.10
N GLY A 78 -59.50 -31.68 12.16
CA GLY A 78 -59.54 -32.83 11.23
C GLY A 78 -58.25 -33.67 11.24
N ASN A 79 -58.16 -34.70 12.10
CA ASN A 79 -56.95 -35.53 12.22
C ASN A 79 -56.80 -36.57 11.10
N SER A 80 -55.56 -36.76 10.61
CA SER A 80 -54.97 -38.10 10.50
C SER A 80 -53.43 -38.01 10.46
N GLU A 81 -52.75 -38.97 11.07
CA GLU A 81 -51.29 -38.96 11.25
C GLU A 81 -50.57 -39.71 10.12
N THR A 82 -49.40 -39.24 9.72
CA THR A 82 -48.25 -40.13 9.42
C THR A 82 -46.95 -39.41 9.79
N ASN A 83 -46.12 -40.05 10.63
CA ASN A 83 -44.89 -39.44 11.13
C ASN A 83 -43.77 -39.48 10.09
N VAL A 84 -43.30 -38.31 9.67
CA VAL A 84 -41.95 -38.13 9.09
C VAL A 84 -41.18 -37.22 10.04
N ALA A 85 -40.04 -37.70 10.55
CA ALA A 85 -39.24 -36.96 11.52
C ALA A 85 -38.60 -35.73 10.86
N VAL A 86 -39.15 -34.54 11.13
CA VAL A 86 -38.53 -33.26 10.76
C VAL A 86 -37.27 -33.07 11.61
N ALA A 87 -36.11 -33.02 10.96
CA ALA A 87 -34.86 -32.67 11.63
C ALA A 87 -34.91 -31.22 12.12
N PRO A 88 -34.41 -30.91 13.34
CA PRO A 88 -34.45 -29.55 13.88
C PRO A 88 -33.58 -28.57 13.07
N PRO A 89 -33.87 -27.26 13.10
CA PRO A 89 -33.09 -26.24 12.37
C PRO A 89 -31.59 -26.29 12.73
N LEU A 90 -30.74 -26.40 11.71
CA LEU A 90 -29.33 -26.77 11.86
C LEU A 90 -28.39 -25.55 12.04
N LEU A 91 -28.83 -24.57 12.84
CA LEU A 91 -28.20 -23.23 12.95
C LEU A 91 -27.43 -22.99 14.27
N ASP A 92 -28.04 -23.23 15.42
CA ASP A 92 -27.57 -22.68 16.73
C ASP A 92 -26.27 -23.28 17.31
N ALA A 93 -25.58 -24.16 16.57
CA ALA A 93 -24.33 -24.79 17.00
C ALA A 93 -23.08 -24.31 16.24
N LYS A 94 -23.22 -23.46 15.21
CA LYS A 94 -22.09 -23.08 14.32
C LYS A 94 -21.37 -21.79 14.69
N GLU A 95 -22.00 -20.90 15.45
CA GLU A 95 -21.52 -19.51 15.61
C GLU A 95 -20.45 -19.34 16.70
N SER A 96 -20.50 -20.16 17.75
CA SER A 96 -19.75 -19.98 19.00
C SER A 96 -18.23 -20.24 18.93
N GLN A 97 -17.69 -20.52 17.74
CA GLN A 97 -16.26 -20.81 17.52
C GLN A 97 -15.63 -20.00 16.35
N CYS A 98 -16.34 -18.97 15.84
CA CYS A 98 -15.79 -18.09 14.81
C CYS A 98 -15.16 -16.81 15.42
N PRO A 99 -13.94 -16.41 15.02
CA PRO A 99 -13.51 -15.02 15.09
C PRO A 99 -14.27 -14.24 14.00
N ALA A 100 -15.57 -14.03 14.26
CA ALA A 100 -16.45 -13.23 13.44
C ALA A 100 -16.12 -11.74 13.59
N ALA A 101 -16.64 -10.91 12.67
CA ALA A 101 -16.70 -9.48 12.91
C ALA A 101 -17.56 -9.24 14.16
N PRO A 102 -17.19 -8.29 15.05
CA PRO A 102 -18.02 -7.91 16.18
C PRO A 102 -19.44 -7.56 15.71
N ARG A 103 -20.46 -8.25 16.25
CA ARG A 103 -21.85 -8.00 15.90
C ARG A 103 -22.32 -6.68 16.51
N ASN A 104 -23.14 -5.94 15.77
CA ASN A 104 -23.67 -4.62 16.12
C ASN A 104 -22.56 -3.56 16.38
N PRO A 105 -21.72 -3.22 15.38
CA PRO A 105 -20.82 -2.08 15.49
C PRO A 105 -21.60 -0.78 15.79
N VAL A 106 -20.94 0.17 16.44
CA VAL A 106 -21.54 1.47 16.75
C VAL A 106 -21.77 2.21 15.44
N LYS A 107 -23.03 2.51 15.07
CA LYS A 107 -23.31 3.22 13.82
C LYS A 107 -22.71 4.63 13.83
N ALA A 108 -22.11 5.06 12.73
CA ALA A 108 -21.66 6.43 12.58
C ALA A 108 -22.84 7.42 12.48
N THR A 109 -22.53 8.70 12.69
CA THR A 109 -23.40 9.82 12.31
C THR A 109 -23.38 10.01 10.79
N PHE A 110 -22.21 9.81 10.17
CA PHE A 110 -22.03 9.81 8.72
C PHE A 110 -21.29 8.54 8.27
N ASP A 111 -21.96 7.73 7.45
CA ASP A 111 -21.36 6.65 6.67
C ASP A 111 -21.00 7.20 5.28
N LEU A 112 -19.70 7.29 4.98
CA LEU A 112 -19.20 7.87 3.74
C LEU A 112 -19.54 7.03 2.49
N ALA A 113 -19.72 5.71 2.63
CA ALA A 113 -20.08 4.84 1.52
C ALA A 113 -21.55 5.07 1.11
N ASN A 114 -22.46 5.23 2.08
CA ASN A 114 -23.84 5.63 1.79
C ASN A 114 -23.94 7.10 1.34
N LEU A 115 -23.14 8.01 1.93
CA LEU A 115 -23.17 9.43 1.56
C LEU A 115 -22.74 9.66 0.09
N THR A 116 -21.67 9.00 -0.35
CA THR A 116 -21.16 9.13 -1.73
C THR A 116 -22.16 8.63 -2.79
N ASN A 117 -23.04 7.70 -2.44
CA ASN A 117 -24.12 7.21 -3.32
C ASN A 117 -25.36 8.12 -3.34
N THR A 118 -25.53 9.02 -2.37
CA THR A 118 -26.75 9.82 -2.17
C THR A 118 -26.58 11.30 -2.51
N LEU A 119 -25.36 11.82 -2.53
CA LEU A 119 -25.04 13.15 -3.06
C LEU A 119 -25.20 13.17 -4.59
N THR A 120 -26.41 13.43 -5.09
CA THR A 120 -26.72 13.39 -6.55
C THR A 120 -26.42 14.69 -7.31
N ASP A 121 -26.32 15.83 -6.62
CA ASP A 121 -26.14 17.17 -7.22
C ASP A 121 -24.67 17.45 -7.58
N LEU A 122 -24.02 16.47 -8.23
CA LEU A 122 -22.58 16.39 -8.44
C LEU A 122 -22.03 17.39 -9.47
N LYS A 123 -22.92 18.10 -10.18
CA LYS A 123 -22.61 18.96 -11.32
C LYS A 123 -22.21 20.40 -10.97
N SER A 124 -22.09 20.74 -9.68
CA SER A 124 -21.30 21.90 -9.26
C SER A 124 -19.86 21.73 -9.72
N ASN A 125 -19.23 22.80 -10.20
CA ASN A 125 -17.79 22.75 -10.43
C ASN A 125 -17.10 22.62 -9.08
N GLY A 126 -16.04 21.82 -8.96
CA GLY A 126 -15.31 21.65 -7.69
C GLY A 126 -14.63 22.93 -7.18
N ASP A 127 -14.60 23.96 -8.02
CA ASP A 127 -14.15 25.32 -7.75
C ASP A 127 -15.27 26.24 -7.22
N ASP A 128 -16.55 25.84 -7.15
CA ASP A 128 -17.65 26.73 -6.71
C ASP A 128 -17.54 27.18 -5.23
N GLY A 129 -16.62 26.59 -4.47
CA GLY A 129 -16.33 26.93 -3.08
C GLY A 129 -17.13 26.09 -2.06
N VAL A 130 -16.61 26.04 -0.83
CA VAL A 130 -17.32 25.39 0.29
C VAL A 130 -18.36 26.34 0.90
N TRP A 131 -18.03 27.63 1.00
CA TRP A 131 -18.94 28.68 1.48
C TRP A 131 -19.78 29.21 0.31
N ASP A 132 -21.06 28.86 0.31
CA ASP A 132 -22.05 29.30 -0.68
C ASP A 132 -23.02 30.35 -0.10
N GLN A 133 -23.99 30.76 -0.92
CA GLN A 133 -25.01 31.73 -0.52
C GLN A 133 -25.85 31.22 0.67
N ASP A 134 -26.18 29.92 0.70
CA ASP A 134 -26.96 29.33 1.79
C ASP A 134 -26.18 29.39 3.11
N MET A 135 -24.87 29.14 3.10
CA MET A 135 -24.02 29.31 4.29
C MET A 135 -23.90 30.78 4.72
N GLU A 136 -23.75 31.72 3.79
CA GLU A 136 -23.71 33.16 4.12
C GLU A 136 -25.06 33.64 4.71
N GLU A 137 -26.20 33.27 4.11
CA GLU A 137 -27.52 33.66 4.61
C GLU A 137 -27.80 33.07 6.01
N ASN A 138 -27.46 31.80 6.25
CA ASN A 138 -27.57 31.18 7.57
C ASN A 138 -26.63 31.83 8.61
N TYR A 139 -25.39 32.17 8.22
CA TYR A 139 -24.45 32.89 9.07
C TYR A 139 -24.95 34.29 9.45
N GLN A 140 -25.44 35.08 8.48
CA GLN A 140 -25.99 36.42 8.73
C GLN A 140 -27.28 36.37 9.55
N LYS A 141 -28.13 35.36 9.34
CA LYS A 141 -29.31 35.11 10.17
C LYS A 141 -28.93 34.81 11.63
N SER A 142 -28.04 33.84 11.85
CA SER A 142 -27.50 33.51 13.18
C SER A 142 -26.90 34.73 13.89
N ARG A 143 -26.09 35.52 13.15
CA ARG A 143 -25.51 36.80 13.60
C ARG A 143 -26.55 37.85 13.99
N THR A 144 -27.70 37.86 13.33
CA THR A 144 -28.82 38.79 13.59
C THR A 144 -29.66 38.33 14.78
N GLU A 145 -30.01 37.06 14.85
CA GLU A 145 -30.78 36.46 15.94
C GLU A 145 -30.02 36.57 17.28
N ALA A 146 -28.72 36.28 17.29
CA ALA A 146 -27.88 36.46 18.48
C ALA A 146 -27.84 37.92 18.97
N HIS A 147 -27.85 38.90 18.05
CA HIS A 147 -27.88 40.31 18.39
C HIS A 147 -29.24 40.75 18.94
N GLN A 148 -30.35 40.29 18.34
CA GLN A 148 -31.72 40.56 18.78
C GLN A 148 -32.05 39.93 20.13
N ALA A 149 -31.49 38.75 20.43
CA ALA A 149 -31.67 38.04 21.70
C ALA A 149 -31.01 38.75 22.92
N GLY A 150 -30.38 39.91 22.73
CA GLY A 150 -29.62 40.61 23.77
C GLY A 150 -28.32 39.89 24.17
N SER A 151 -27.97 38.78 23.51
CA SER A 151 -26.73 38.06 23.77
C SER A 151 -25.56 38.85 23.19
N SER A 152 -24.68 39.35 24.06
CA SER A 152 -23.37 39.84 23.63
C SER A 152 -22.61 38.66 23.03
N ALA A 153 -22.42 38.66 21.70
CA ALA A 153 -22.03 37.52 20.88
C ALA A 153 -20.84 36.72 21.47
N SER A 154 -21.17 35.64 22.18
CA SER A 154 -20.32 34.88 23.10
C SER A 154 -19.58 35.75 24.13
N SER A 155 -19.88 35.59 25.43
CA SER A 155 -19.05 36.17 26.50
C SER A 155 -17.61 35.63 26.52
N GLU A 156 -17.35 34.56 25.77
CA GLU A 156 -16.03 33.98 25.58
C GLU A 156 -15.45 34.29 24.18
N LYS A 157 -14.23 34.83 24.15
CA LYS A 157 -13.47 35.22 22.95
C LYS A 157 -13.27 34.09 21.94
N LEU A 158 -13.27 34.41 20.65
CA LEU A 158 -12.66 33.58 19.61
C LEU A 158 -11.15 33.39 19.90
N LEU A 159 -10.70 32.14 20.05
CA LEU A 159 -9.28 31.80 20.08
C LEU A 159 -8.81 31.47 18.67
N VAL A 160 -7.69 32.03 18.24
CA VAL A 160 -7.06 31.68 16.95
C VAL A 160 -5.60 31.30 17.18
N PHE A 161 -5.25 30.09 16.80
CA PHE A 161 -3.88 29.59 16.81
C PHE A 161 -3.33 29.62 15.38
N VAL A 162 -2.42 30.56 15.11
CA VAL A 162 -1.61 30.56 13.91
C VAL A 162 -0.50 29.53 14.09
N VAL A 163 -0.43 28.56 13.19
CA VAL A 163 0.48 27.41 13.28
C VAL A 163 1.39 27.40 12.05
N PRO A 164 2.60 28.00 12.14
CA PRO A 164 3.58 27.99 11.06
C PRO A 164 4.07 26.58 10.72
N PHE A 165 4.09 26.23 9.44
CA PHE A 165 4.62 24.97 8.92
C PHE A 165 5.27 25.18 7.55
N SER A 166 6.10 24.22 7.12
CA SER A 166 6.57 24.09 5.74
C SER A 166 6.26 22.67 5.30
N HIS A 167 5.62 22.48 4.15
CA HIS A 167 5.49 21.15 3.56
C HIS A 167 6.76 20.85 2.78
N ALA A 168 7.42 19.74 3.07
CA ALA A 168 8.73 19.44 2.52
C ALA A 168 8.77 18.00 2.00
N ASP A 169 8.44 17.83 0.72
CA ASP A 169 8.37 16.54 0.04
C ASP A 169 9.72 15.83 0.06
N PRO A 170 9.81 14.60 0.59
CA PRO A 170 10.99 13.74 0.46
C PRO A 170 11.18 13.17 -0.97
N GLY A 171 10.98 14.01 -1.99
CA GLY A 171 11.17 13.75 -3.42
C GLY A 171 9.87 13.87 -4.22
N TRP A 172 9.80 14.85 -5.12
CA TRP A 172 8.66 15.12 -6.02
C TRP A 172 9.13 15.69 -7.37
N LEU A 173 9.41 16.99 -7.43
CA LEU A 173 9.99 17.63 -8.64
C LEU A 173 11.52 17.55 -8.67
N ASN A 174 12.16 17.50 -7.50
CA ASN A 174 13.58 17.26 -7.29
C ASN A 174 13.79 16.05 -6.37
N THR A 175 15.02 15.53 -6.26
CA THR A 175 15.38 14.46 -5.31
C THR A 175 15.43 14.98 -3.86
N VAL A 176 15.44 14.04 -2.89
CA VAL A 176 15.59 14.36 -1.46
C VAL A 176 16.83 15.22 -1.22
N GLU A 177 17.97 14.80 -1.75
CA GLU A 177 19.25 15.45 -1.52
C GLU A 177 19.33 16.84 -2.20
N GLU A 178 18.64 17.03 -3.33
CA GLU A 178 18.52 18.34 -3.99
C GLU A 178 17.63 19.29 -3.19
N TYR A 179 16.40 18.88 -2.84
CA TYR A 179 15.49 19.70 -2.01
C TYR A 179 16.10 20.07 -0.66
N PHE A 180 16.80 19.12 -0.01
CA PHE A 180 17.55 19.40 1.21
C PHE A 180 18.64 20.47 0.99
N ALA A 181 19.39 20.38 -0.11
CA ALA A 181 20.48 21.31 -0.42
C ALA A 181 20.00 22.72 -0.82
N ILE A 182 18.84 22.85 -1.48
CA ILE A 182 18.33 24.13 -2.00
C ILE A 182 17.28 24.81 -1.13
N SER A 183 16.53 24.08 -0.30
CA SER A 183 15.45 24.64 0.54
C SER A 183 15.47 24.11 1.97
N THR A 184 15.25 22.81 2.19
CA THR A 184 14.85 22.29 3.52
C THR A 184 15.88 22.53 4.62
N ASN A 185 17.17 22.47 4.28
CA ASN A 185 18.26 22.82 5.21
C ASN A 185 18.20 24.30 5.62
N PHE A 186 17.89 25.23 4.70
CA PHE A 186 17.73 26.65 5.02
C PHE A 186 16.51 26.87 5.91
N THR A 187 15.37 26.24 5.62
CA THR A 187 14.17 26.28 6.46
C THR A 187 14.45 25.85 7.89
N LEU A 188 15.08 24.69 8.09
CA LEU A 188 15.40 24.18 9.44
C LEU A 188 16.48 25.02 10.15
N ASN A 189 17.44 25.59 9.41
CA ASN A 189 18.45 26.50 9.97
C ASN A 189 17.84 27.85 10.42
N ASN A 190 16.94 28.42 9.63
CA ASN A 190 16.24 29.66 9.94
C ASN A 190 15.24 29.44 11.08
N MET A 191 14.46 28.37 11.05
CA MET A 191 13.60 27.94 12.17
C MET A 191 14.37 27.90 13.49
N LEU A 192 15.52 27.21 13.55
CA LEU A 192 16.31 27.12 14.78
C LEU A 192 16.80 28.50 15.27
N ARG A 193 17.19 29.41 14.37
CA ARG A 193 17.62 30.76 14.72
C ARG A 193 16.43 31.62 15.17
N ARG A 194 15.41 31.78 14.33
CA ARG A 194 14.27 32.68 14.54
C ARG A 194 13.41 32.27 15.74
N LEU A 195 13.21 30.98 15.99
CA LEU A 195 12.58 30.53 17.25
C LEU A 195 13.51 30.73 18.46
N THR A 196 14.83 30.70 18.31
CA THR A 196 15.75 31.06 19.41
C THR A 196 15.68 32.56 19.71
N GLU A 197 15.45 33.42 18.71
CA GLU A 197 15.32 34.87 18.85
C GLU A 197 13.93 35.28 19.40
N TRP A 198 12.87 35.06 18.63
CA TRP A 198 11.50 35.48 18.93
C TRP A 198 10.84 34.46 19.87
N LYS A 199 10.61 34.83 21.13
CA LYS A 199 10.24 33.88 22.20
C LYS A 199 8.78 33.40 22.16
N ASP A 200 7.93 34.04 21.35
CA ASP A 200 6.50 33.79 21.24
C ASP A 200 6.07 33.21 19.88
N MET A 201 6.98 33.07 18.92
CA MET A 201 6.72 32.32 17.69
C MET A 201 6.79 30.80 17.94
N THR A 202 6.10 30.02 17.12
CA THR A 202 6.10 28.55 17.11
C THR A 202 6.34 28.01 15.70
N PHE A 203 6.61 26.70 15.58
CA PHE A 203 6.66 25.99 14.30
C PHE A 203 6.26 24.52 14.48
N ILE A 204 5.74 23.89 13.44
CA ILE A 204 5.53 22.43 13.40
C ILE A 204 6.34 21.78 12.27
N TRP A 205 6.83 20.56 12.49
CA TRP A 205 7.59 19.78 11.50
C TRP A 205 7.09 18.34 11.39
N ALA A 206 6.92 17.82 10.17
CA ALA A 206 6.34 16.49 9.93
C ALA A 206 7.36 15.43 9.48
N GLU A 207 8.23 15.75 8.51
CA GLU A 207 9.05 14.77 7.80
C GLU A 207 10.35 14.46 8.56
N THR A 208 10.36 13.35 9.31
CA THR A 208 11.52 12.92 10.10
C THR A 208 12.75 12.63 9.25
N SER A 209 12.58 12.26 7.96
CA SER A 209 13.68 12.06 7.00
C SER A 209 14.57 13.30 6.88
N TYR A 210 13.98 14.47 6.55
CA TYR A 210 14.73 15.73 6.48
C TYR A 210 15.22 16.20 7.84
N PHE A 211 14.44 15.99 8.91
CA PHE A 211 14.89 16.36 10.25
C PHE A 211 16.13 15.55 10.67
N LYS A 212 16.22 14.27 10.30
CA LYS A 212 17.39 13.41 10.50
C LYS A 212 18.60 13.92 9.70
N MET A 213 18.42 14.19 8.41
CA MET A 213 19.49 14.73 7.54
C MET A 213 20.04 16.05 8.09
N TRP A 214 19.17 16.96 8.52
CA TRP A 214 19.57 18.21 9.17
C TRP A 214 20.28 17.98 10.50
N TRP A 215 19.71 17.15 11.38
CA TRP A 215 20.26 16.84 12.69
C TRP A 215 21.69 16.29 12.62
N GLU A 216 21.99 15.46 11.61
CA GLU A 216 23.32 14.91 11.36
C GLU A 216 24.37 16.01 11.05
N THR A 217 23.98 17.13 10.44
CA THR A 217 24.88 18.29 10.20
C THR A 217 25.18 19.13 11.45
N LEU A 218 24.37 19.02 12.51
CA LEU A 218 24.43 19.93 13.65
C LEU A 218 25.56 19.60 14.65
N ASN A 219 26.18 20.65 15.19
CA ASN A 219 27.07 20.55 16.36
C ASN A 219 26.24 20.36 17.67
N ALA A 220 26.93 20.04 18.77
CA ALA A 220 26.28 19.75 20.06
C ALA A 220 25.44 20.92 20.63
N GLU A 221 25.86 22.16 20.39
CA GLU A 221 25.16 23.37 20.84
C GLU A 221 23.83 23.56 20.09
N ARG A 222 23.86 23.50 18.75
CA ARG A 222 22.67 23.61 17.90
C ARG A 222 21.71 22.44 18.13
N ARG A 223 22.23 21.23 18.37
CA ARG A 223 21.43 20.07 18.82
C ARG A 223 20.75 20.31 20.17
N LYS A 224 21.44 20.96 21.13
CA LYS A 224 20.82 21.35 22.41
C LYS A 224 19.72 22.39 22.20
N ALA A 225 19.98 23.45 21.44
CA ALA A 225 18.97 24.49 21.17
C ALA A 225 17.71 23.93 20.51
N ALA A 226 17.85 23.02 19.55
CA ALA A 226 16.71 22.32 18.94
C ALA A 226 15.92 21.47 19.97
N LYS A 227 16.60 20.76 20.87
CA LYS A 227 15.94 20.05 21.99
C LYS A 227 15.26 20.99 22.97
N ASP A 228 15.85 22.15 23.28
CA ASP A 228 15.26 23.15 24.16
C ASP A 228 13.95 23.71 23.56
N LEU A 229 13.91 23.94 22.24
CA LEU A 229 12.69 24.35 21.52
C LEU A 229 11.60 23.28 21.57
N ILE A 230 11.94 22.00 21.35
CA ILE A 230 10.99 20.88 21.46
C ILE A 230 10.49 20.71 22.90
N ALA A 231 11.39 20.74 23.89
CA ALA A 231 11.05 20.59 25.31
C ALA A 231 10.20 21.76 25.84
N SER A 232 10.33 22.96 25.26
CA SER A 232 9.47 24.11 25.56
C SER A 232 8.14 24.12 24.78
N GLY A 233 7.89 23.12 23.92
CA GLY A 233 6.67 23.01 23.10
C GLY A 233 6.61 23.98 21.91
N ARG A 234 7.67 24.76 21.65
CA ARG A 234 7.68 25.79 20.60
C ARG A 234 8.06 25.26 19.21
N LEU A 235 8.68 24.09 19.16
CA LEU A 235 8.82 23.28 17.96
C LEU A 235 8.10 21.95 18.21
N GLU A 236 6.94 21.73 17.59
CA GLU A 236 6.23 20.46 17.69
C GLU A 236 6.61 19.54 16.52
N ILE A 237 7.04 18.31 16.83
CA ILE A 237 7.15 17.26 15.82
C ILE A 237 5.76 16.61 15.69
N VAL A 238 5.10 16.89 14.57
CA VAL A 238 3.78 16.34 14.22
C VAL A 238 3.96 15.12 13.33
N ASN A 239 2.95 14.25 13.26
CA ASN A 239 2.95 12.99 12.49
C ASN A 239 4.05 11.99 12.92
N GLY A 240 5.33 12.29 12.66
CA GLY A 240 6.49 11.58 13.17
C GLY A 240 6.88 10.32 12.42
N GLY A 241 6.17 9.99 11.33
CA GLY A 241 6.66 9.04 10.35
C GLY A 241 8.02 9.48 9.79
N TYR A 242 8.73 8.55 9.14
CA TYR A 242 9.90 8.90 8.34
C TYR A 242 9.51 9.85 7.18
N VAL A 243 8.28 9.72 6.68
CA VAL A 243 7.65 10.60 5.68
C VAL A 243 6.18 10.82 6.05
N MET A 244 5.49 11.73 5.36
CA MET A 244 4.03 11.73 5.26
C MET A 244 3.63 10.73 4.16
N PRO A 245 3.04 9.56 4.51
CA PRO A 245 2.89 8.46 3.56
C PRO A 245 1.61 8.59 2.72
N ASP A 246 1.61 7.98 1.53
CA ASP A 246 0.36 7.71 0.80
C ASP A 246 -0.58 6.79 1.61
N GLU A 247 -1.88 7.02 1.46
CA GLU A 247 -2.94 6.31 2.17
C GLU A 247 -3.70 5.31 1.28
N ALA A 248 -3.37 5.24 -0.02
CA ALA A 248 -3.98 4.32 -0.99
C ALA A 248 -3.12 3.08 -1.32
N THR A 249 -1.85 3.26 -1.68
CA THR A 249 -1.01 2.23 -2.32
C THR A 249 0.10 1.67 -1.42
N CYS A 250 0.35 2.30 -0.27
CA CYS A 250 1.12 1.73 0.83
C CYS A 250 0.47 0.44 1.37
N HIS A 251 1.22 -0.40 2.09
CA HIS A 251 0.70 -1.64 2.69
C HIS A 251 0.97 -1.68 4.20
N GLN A 252 0.15 -2.42 4.94
CA GLN A 252 0.19 -2.60 6.41
C GLN A 252 1.60 -2.63 6.98
N TYR A 253 2.48 -3.48 6.41
CA TYR A 253 3.84 -3.62 6.90
C TYR A 253 4.64 -2.31 6.77
N ALA A 254 4.60 -1.65 5.60
CA ALA A 254 5.38 -0.45 5.34
C ALA A 254 4.87 0.79 6.09
N ILE A 255 3.55 0.96 6.22
CA ILE A 255 2.95 2.03 7.04
C ILE A 255 3.42 1.89 8.49
N LEU A 256 3.28 0.70 9.08
CA LEU A 256 3.69 0.47 10.46
C LEU A 256 5.21 0.59 10.63
N HIS A 257 6.01 0.09 9.68
CA HIS A 257 7.47 0.16 9.75
C HIS A 257 7.99 1.61 9.68
N GLN A 258 7.45 2.45 8.79
CA GLN A 258 7.91 3.84 8.66
C GLN A 258 7.54 4.71 9.88
N TYR A 259 6.39 4.45 10.53
CA TYR A 259 6.06 5.05 11.84
C TYR A 259 6.96 4.54 12.97
N VAL A 260 7.18 3.22 13.06
CA VAL A 260 8.11 2.60 14.02
C VAL A 260 9.50 3.24 13.88
N TYR A 261 10.05 3.31 12.68
CA TYR A 261 11.38 3.85 12.43
C TYR A 261 11.48 5.35 12.75
N GLY A 262 10.49 6.16 12.34
CA GLY A 262 10.43 7.58 12.65
C GLY A 262 10.32 7.85 14.16
N HIS A 263 9.32 7.27 14.83
CA HIS A 263 9.11 7.44 16.28
C HIS A 263 10.28 6.93 17.13
N GLN A 264 10.92 5.81 16.73
CA GLN A 264 12.12 5.30 17.40
C GLN A 264 13.30 6.27 17.26
N TRP A 265 13.56 6.78 16.05
CA TRP A 265 14.64 7.76 15.83
C TRP A 265 14.40 9.05 16.62
N LEU A 266 13.16 9.56 16.63
CA LEU A 266 12.75 10.75 17.38
C LEU A 266 12.91 10.57 18.90
N LEU A 267 12.53 9.41 19.44
CA LEU A 267 12.72 9.09 20.86
C LEU A 267 14.20 9.02 21.23
N GLU A 268 15.01 8.29 20.45
CA GLU A 268 16.45 8.10 20.72
C GLU A 268 17.24 9.40 20.59
N ASN A 269 16.98 10.19 19.54
CA ASN A 269 17.77 11.38 19.23
C ASN A 269 17.27 12.63 19.94
N LEU A 270 15.95 12.83 20.05
CA LEU A 270 15.35 14.06 20.56
C LEU A 270 14.70 13.87 21.94
N GLY A 271 14.15 12.68 22.23
CA GLY A 271 13.42 12.39 23.46
C GLY A 271 11.92 12.67 23.37
N VAL A 272 11.37 12.75 22.15
CA VAL A 272 9.96 13.12 21.88
C VAL A 272 9.16 11.92 21.38
N VAL A 273 7.88 11.88 21.76
CA VAL A 273 6.87 10.99 21.16
C VAL A 273 5.75 11.89 20.61
N PRO A 274 5.57 11.97 19.28
CA PRO A 274 4.52 12.76 18.65
C PRO A 274 3.12 12.36 19.13
N GLN A 275 2.19 13.32 19.15
CA GLN A 275 0.82 13.11 19.66
C GLN A 275 -0.29 13.53 18.69
N HIS A 276 0.06 14.27 17.63
CA HIS A 276 -0.88 14.85 16.67
C HIS A 276 -0.42 14.52 15.25
N GLY A 277 -1.29 13.88 14.47
CA GLY A 277 -1.08 13.56 13.07
C GLY A 277 -1.32 14.77 12.17
N PHE A 278 -0.60 14.83 11.05
CA PHE A 278 -0.71 15.90 10.04
C PHE A 278 -0.53 15.26 8.66
N SER A 279 -1.64 15.07 7.94
CA SER A 279 -1.72 14.41 6.64
C SER A 279 -2.41 15.36 5.65
N ILE A 280 -1.62 16.27 5.06
CA ILE A 280 -2.16 17.38 4.25
C ILE A 280 -2.15 17.13 2.74
N ASP A 281 -1.35 16.19 2.25
CA ASP A 281 -1.20 15.97 0.81
C ASP A 281 -1.51 14.58 0.24
N PRO A 282 -1.57 13.47 1.00
CA PRO A 282 -2.03 12.18 0.45
C PRO A 282 -3.39 12.30 -0.25
N PHE A 283 -3.50 11.77 -1.47
CA PHE A 283 -4.57 12.07 -2.43
C PHE A 283 -5.89 11.32 -2.14
N GLY A 284 -6.47 11.57 -0.96
CA GLY A 284 -7.51 10.77 -0.34
C GLY A 284 -6.96 10.02 0.88
N HIS A 285 -7.84 9.78 1.87
CA HIS A 285 -7.45 9.25 3.18
C HIS A 285 -8.13 7.92 3.50
N SER A 286 -7.39 6.94 4.06
CA SER A 286 -7.81 5.54 4.18
C SER A 286 -8.53 5.24 5.48
N SER A 287 -9.56 4.38 5.44
CA SER A 287 -10.28 3.95 6.65
C SER A 287 -9.36 3.31 7.69
N SER A 288 -8.31 2.61 7.27
CA SER A 288 -7.37 1.94 8.19
C SER A 288 -6.34 2.89 8.83
N MET A 289 -6.16 4.11 8.33
CA MET A 289 -5.21 5.07 8.89
C MET A 289 -5.57 5.59 10.28
N PRO A 290 -6.79 6.05 10.60
CA PRO A 290 -7.15 6.45 11.97
C PRO A 290 -6.86 5.34 13.00
N TYR A 291 -7.09 4.08 12.64
CA TYR A 291 -6.69 2.93 13.45
C TYR A 291 -5.18 2.87 13.67
N TYR A 292 -4.38 2.81 12.59
CA TYR A 292 -2.91 2.74 12.70
C TYR A 292 -2.33 3.89 13.52
N LEU A 293 -2.75 5.12 13.23
CA LEU A 293 -2.32 6.34 13.91
C LEU A 293 -2.63 6.29 15.42
N LYS A 294 -3.86 5.90 15.77
CA LYS A 294 -4.29 5.70 17.17
C LYS A 294 -3.45 4.64 17.88
N GLN A 295 -3.07 3.57 17.18
CA GLN A 295 -2.23 2.50 17.76
C GLN A 295 -0.73 2.84 17.83
N VAL A 296 -0.22 3.82 17.08
CA VAL A 296 1.15 4.40 17.25
C VAL A 296 1.17 5.61 18.20
N ASP A 297 0.23 5.67 19.14
CA ASP A 297 0.08 6.68 20.21
C ASP A 297 -0.40 8.09 19.78
N LEU A 298 -0.75 8.31 18.52
CA LEU A 298 -1.35 9.59 18.10
C LEU A 298 -2.79 9.72 18.63
N LYS A 299 -3.16 10.93 19.05
CA LYS A 299 -4.45 11.25 19.68
C LYS A 299 -5.44 11.90 18.72
N THR A 300 -4.91 12.69 17.79
CA THR A 300 -5.67 13.44 16.78
C THR A 300 -4.98 13.33 15.42
N ILE A 301 -5.67 13.65 14.34
CA ILE A 301 -5.10 13.87 13.01
C ILE A 301 -5.77 15.08 12.32
N PHE A 302 -4.98 15.91 11.66
CA PHE A 302 -5.44 16.86 10.65
C PHE A 302 -5.40 16.18 9.26
N ILE A 303 -6.51 16.25 8.51
CA ILE A 303 -6.61 15.76 7.12
C ILE A 303 -7.06 16.87 6.17
N GLN A 304 -6.69 16.75 4.89
CA GLN A 304 -6.98 17.76 3.87
C GLN A 304 -7.66 17.19 2.62
N ARG A 305 -7.03 16.32 1.83
CA ARG A 305 -7.52 16.01 0.47
C ARG A 305 -8.64 14.97 0.49
N ILE A 306 -9.88 15.46 0.45
CA ILE A 306 -11.09 14.64 0.26
C ILE A 306 -11.93 15.21 -0.89
N HIS A 307 -12.81 14.39 -1.46
CA HIS A 307 -13.72 14.77 -2.54
C HIS A 307 -14.49 16.06 -2.21
N TYR A 308 -14.49 17.04 -3.12
CA TYR A 308 -15.01 18.40 -2.86
C TYR A 308 -16.43 18.42 -2.26
N ASN A 309 -17.37 17.64 -2.81
CA ASN A 309 -18.73 17.54 -2.26
C ASN A 309 -18.83 16.86 -0.88
N LEU A 310 -17.92 15.95 -0.52
CA LEU A 310 -17.88 15.39 0.84
C LEU A 310 -17.42 16.47 1.83
N ARG A 311 -16.40 17.26 1.47
CA ARG A 311 -15.95 18.42 2.26
C ARG A 311 -17.09 19.39 2.49
N LYS A 312 -17.76 19.83 1.42
CA LYS A 312 -18.90 20.76 1.50
C LYS A 312 -20.01 20.23 2.41
N HIS A 313 -20.46 18.99 2.20
CA HIS A 313 -21.51 18.39 3.02
C HIS A 313 -21.13 18.29 4.50
N LEU A 314 -19.92 17.80 4.83
CA LEU A 314 -19.45 17.70 6.21
C LEU A 314 -19.30 19.07 6.87
N THR A 315 -18.76 20.07 6.16
CA THR A 315 -18.64 21.45 6.66
C THR A 315 -20.02 22.10 6.91
N GLN A 316 -20.98 21.91 6.00
CA GLN A 316 -22.36 22.42 6.15
C GLN A 316 -23.11 21.78 7.32
N ASN A 317 -22.77 20.54 7.72
CA ASN A 317 -23.38 19.82 8.85
C ASN A 317 -22.56 19.90 10.15
N HIS A 318 -21.64 20.87 10.27
CA HIS A 318 -20.74 21.04 11.43
C HIS A 318 -19.87 19.81 11.76
N ALA A 319 -19.63 18.96 10.78
CA ALA A 319 -18.88 17.71 10.87
C ALA A 319 -17.47 17.82 10.25
N ALA A 320 -16.90 19.04 10.22
CA ALA A 320 -15.48 19.26 9.92
C ALA A 320 -14.56 18.75 11.04
N GLU A 321 -15.08 18.55 12.25
CA GLU A 321 -14.40 17.82 13.33
C GLU A 321 -15.25 16.65 13.81
N PHE A 322 -14.63 15.47 13.89
CA PHE A 322 -15.34 14.22 14.13
C PHE A 322 -14.48 13.17 14.80
N MET A 323 -15.12 12.18 15.40
CA MET A 323 -14.46 10.93 15.78
C MET A 323 -14.48 9.98 14.57
N TRP A 324 -13.35 9.83 13.89
CA TRP A 324 -13.22 8.86 12.80
C TRP A 324 -13.11 7.47 13.41
N GLN A 325 -14.17 6.68 13.26
CA GLN A 325 -14.30 5.35 13.84
C GLN A 325 -13.97 4.25 12.81
N GLN A 326 -14.05 2.99 13.23
CA GLN A 326 -13.83 1.83 12.37
C GLN A 326 -15.14 1.05 12.23
N PRO A 327 -15.49 0.54 11.04
CA PRO A 327 -16.81 -0.06 10.79
C PRO A 327 -17.03 -1.41 11.52
N TRP A 328 -15.99 -1.96 12.17
CA TRP A 328 -16.08 -3.12 13.05
C TRP A 328 -16.12 -2.77 14.55
N ASP A 329 -15.97 -1.50 14.95
CA ASP A 329 -15.82 -1.13 16.37
C ASP A 329 -17.17 -1.13 17.09
N THR A 330 -17.25 -1.90 18.18
CA THR A 330 -18.42 -2.01 19.07
C THR A 330 -18.31 -1.11 20.31
N THR A 331 -17.22 -0.36 20.43
CA THR A 331 -16.82 0.40 21.63
C THR A 331 -16.34 1.82 21.34
N ASN A 332 -16.01 2.13 20.09
CA ASN A 332 -15.30 3.34 19.66
C ASN A 332 -13.97 3.59 20.40
N ALA A 333 -13.34 2.52 20.94
CA ALA A 333 -12.03 2.59 21.58
C ALA A 333 -10.92 2.94 20.58
N HIS A 334 -11.08 2.52 19.32
CA HIS A 334 -10.09 2.70 18.27
C HIS A 334 -10.25 3.99 17.46
N SER A 335 -11.33 4.75 17.67
CA SER A 335 -11.57 6.02 16.98
C SER A 335 -10.54 7.09 17.31
N ILE A 336 -10.18 7.93 16.35
CA ILE A 336 -9.30 9.09 16.54
C ILE A 336 -10.09 10.39 16.37
N PHE A 337 -9.67 11.49 17.02
CA PHE A 337 -10.20 12.81 16.69
C PHE A 337 -9.61 13.23 15.34
N THR A 338 -10.47 13.55 14.37
CA THR A 338 -10.06 14.04 13.06
C THR A 338 -10.54 15.47 12.88
N HIS A 339 -9.62 16.35 12.51
CA HIS A 339 -9.91 17.68 11.99
C HIS A 339 -9.76 17.65 10.47
N LEU A 340 -10.86 17.83 9.75
CA LEU A 340 -10.88 18.02 8.31
C LEU A 340 -10.82 19.52 8.01
N ALA A 341 -9.83 19.93 7.23
CA ALA A 341 -9.78 21.30 6.73
C ALA A 341 -11.05 21.66 5.92
N PRO A 342 -11.79 22.74 6.28
CA PRO A 342 -12.96 23.16 5.53
C PRO A 342 -12.60 23.84 4.19
N ASN A 343 -11.33 24.22 4.01
CA ASN A 343 -10.79 24.85 2.80
C ASN A 343 -10.39 23.80 1.74
N HIS A 344 -10.26 24.19 0.47
CA HIS A 344 -9.97 23.25 -0.63
C HIS A 344 -8.55 22.65 -0.56
N LEU A 345 -7.53 23.46 -0.25
CA LEU A 345 -6.12 23.08 -0.05
C LEU A 345 -5.57 23.65 1.27
N TYR A 346 -4.41 23.14 1.71
CA TYR A 346 -3.67 23.64 2.88
C TYR A 346 -2.90 24.95 2.61
N THR A 347 -2.74 25.33 1.35
CA THR A 347 -1.91 26.44 0.89
C THR A 347 -2.36 27.78 1.48
N ILE A 348 -1.44 28.74 1.64
CA ILE A 348 -1.75 30.04 2.28
C ILE A 348 -2.89 30.73 1.54
N HIS A 349 -2.89 30.63 0.20
CA HIS A 349 -3.92 31.16 -0.69
C HIS A 349 -5.31 30.50 -0.56
N ASN A 350 -5.44 29.37 0.15
CA ASN A 350 -6.71 28.68 0.39
C ASN A 350 -7.16 28.69 1.85
N ILE A 351 -6.23 28.61 2.80
CA ILE A 351 -6.56 28.28 4.20
C ILE A 351 -7.13 29.46 5.01
N CYS A 352 -6.76 30.71 4.68
CA CYS A 352 -7.07 31.86 5.55
C CYS A 352 -8.58 32.15 5.71
N ALA A 353 -9.37 31.78 4.71
CA ALA A 353 -10.76 32.17 4.51
C ALA A 353 -11.50 31.10 3.70
N LEU A 354 -12.81 30.97 3.90
CA LEU A 354 -13.65 30.13 3.05
C LEU A 354 -14.14 30.86 1.79
N SER A 355 -14.08 32.20 1.78
CA SER A 355 -14.40 33.02 0.60
C SER A 355 -13.17 33.21 -0.30
N LYS A 356 -13.35 33.08 -1.62
CA LYS A 356 -12.27 33.22 -2.62
C LYS A 356 -11.62 34.60 -2.64
N GLY A 357 -10.37 34.65 -3.11
CA GLY A 357 -9.66 35.88 -3.48
C GLY A 357 -9.23 36.78 -2.30
N ILE A 358 -9.41 36.33 -1.06
CA ILE A 358 -9.04 37.09 0.14
C ILE A 358 -7.62 36.73 0.62
N CYS A 359 -7.17 35.48 0.44
CA CYS A 359 -5.94 35.01 1.06
C CYS A 359 -4.65 35.49 0.41
N GLU A 360 -4.71 36.03 -0.81
CA GLU A 360 -3.60 36.73 -1.46
C GLU A 360 -3.13 37.95 -0.64
N PHE A 361 -4.02 38.59 0.15
CA PHE A 361 -3.66 39.70 1.03
C PHE A 361 -2.93 39.29 2.32
N PHE A 362 -2.76 37.98 2.55
CA PHE A 362 -2.22 37.41 3.80
C PHE A 362 -1.05 36.44 3.59
N ASP A 363 -0.52 36.31 2.37
CA ASP A 363 0.79 35.70 2.16
C ASP A 363 1.89 36.76 2.10
N PHE A 364 2.65 36.88 3.18
CA PHE A 364 3.71 37.88 3.30
C PHE A 364 5.08 37.34 2.87
N LYS A 365 5.17 36.60 1.76
CA LYS A 365 6.49 36.17 1.24
C LYS A 365 7.35 37.39 0.88
N ASP A 366 6.91 38.08 -0.16
CA ASP A 366 7.65 39.15 -0.83
C ASP A 366 7.13 40.55 -0.43
N ILE A 367 6.21 40.60 0.53
CA ILE A 367 5.46 41.80 0.95
C ILE A 367 5.68 42.07 2.44
N MET A 368 6.24 43.23 2.74
CA MET A 368 6.18 43.86 4.06
C MET A 368 5.15 45.00 4.01
N PHE A 369 4.23 45.11 4.99
CA PHE A 369 3.35 46.29 5.04
C PHE A 369 4.18 47.53 5.43
N GLU A 370 4.38 48.45 4.48
CA GLU A 370 5.06 49.74 4.70
C GLU A 370 4.20 50.72 5.52
N VAL A 371 3.99 50.39 6.80
CA VAL A 371 3.58 51.29 7.90
C VAL A 371 2.19 51.95 7.78
N ASP A 372 1.47 51.84 6.65
CA ASP A 372 0.09 52.34 6.56
C ASP A 372 -0.85 51.58 7.50
N GLN A 373 -1.17 52.26 8.60
CA GLN A 373 -2.11 51.78 9.60
C GLN A 373 -3.52 51.64 9.04
N ALA A 374 -3.92 52.42 8.03
CA ALA A 374 -5.28 52.32 7.47
C ALA A 374 -5.46 51.02 6.68
N GLN A 375 -4.57 50.71 5.74
CA GLN A 375 -4.59 49.45 5.00
C GLN A 375 -4.45 48.24 5.93
N MET A 376 -3.53 48.27 6.90
CA MET A 376 -3.36 47.19 7.87
C MET A 376 -4.65 46.96 8.70
N GLN A 377 -5.32 48.03 9.16
CA GLN A 377 -6.58 47.92 9.89
C GLN A 377 -7.72 47.37 9.01
N GLN A 378 -7.79 47.75 7.74
CA GLN A 378 -8.76 47.21 6.79
C GLN A 378 -8.53 45.70 6.57
N HIS A 379 -7.29 45.29 6.27
CA HIS A 379 -6.93 43.89 6.04
C HIS A 379 -7.16 43.04 7.31
N ALA A 380 -6.74 43.51 8.49
CA ALA A 380 -6.98 42.80 9.75
C ALA A 380 -8.49 42.66 10.07
N SER A 381 -9.30 43.66 9.73
CA SER A 381 -10.76 43.61 9.91
C SER A 381 -11.43 42.61 8.94
N LEU A 382 -10.94 42.53 7.70
CA LEU A 382 -11.36 41.52 6.72
C LEU A 382 -10.99 40.10 7.18
N LEU A 383 -9.76 39.90 7.66
CA LEU A 383 -9.32 38.61 8.22
C LEU A 383 -10.17 38.22 9.43
N LEU A 384 -10.52 39.16 10.32
CA LEU A 384 -11.43 38.90 11.44
C LEU A 384 -12.84 38.48 10.99
N GLN A 385 -13.35 39.00 9.87
CA GLN A 385 -14.62 38.56 9.29
C GLN A 385 -14.54 37.12 8.78
N GLU A 386 -13.52 36.79 8.00
CA GLU A 386 -13.36 35.44 7.44
C GLU A 386 -13.00 34.40 8.50
N MET A 387 -12.12 34.71 9.46
CA MET A 387 -11.86 33.85 10.62
C MET A 387 -13.14 33.56 11.43
N ARG A 388 -14.10 34.50 11.49
CA ARG A 388 -15.42 34.26 12.12
C ARG A 388 -16.34 33.37 11.28
N LYS A 389 -16.31 33.46 9.94
CA LYS A 389 -16.99 32.50 9.06
C LYS A 389 -16.40 31.09 9.22
N THR A 390 -15.08 30.94 9.10
CA THR A 390 -14.40 29.65 9.26
C THR A 390 -14.64 29.08 10.66
N ALA A 391 -14.58 29.90 11.72
CA ALA A 391 -14.92 29.43 13.07
C ALA A 391 -16.40 29.01 13.23
N SER A 392 -17.33 29.57 12.45
CA SER A 392 -18.75 29.24 12.55
C SER A 392 -19.12 27.85 12.03
N VAL A 393 -18.23 27.18 11.28
CA VAL A 393 -18.46 25.79 10.83
C VAL A 393 -18.17 24.77 11.94
N PHE A 394 -17.44 25.15 12.99
CA PHE A 394 -17.10 24.29 14.12
C PHE A 394 -18.04 24.51 15.31
N PRO A 395 -18.29 23.50 16.17
CA PRO A 395 -19.16 23.62 17.35
C PRO A 395 -18.54 24.46 18.50
N HIS A 396 -17.45 25.20 18.25
CA HIS A 396 -16.77 26.02 19.24
C HIS A 396 -15.99 27.20 18.64
N ASN A 397 -15.80 28.21 19.47
CA ASN A 397 -15.03 29.44 19.22
C ASN A 397 -13.49 29.26 19.25
N VAL A 398 -12.96 28.13 18.77
CA VAL A 398 -11.51 27.88 18.61
C VAL A 398 -11.22 27.61 17.14
N LEU A 399 -10.29 28.36 16.55
CA LEU A 399 -9.88 28.24 15.16
C LEU A 399 -8.41 27.83 15.06
N LEU A 400 -8.16 26.84 14.20
CA LEU A 400 -6.83 26.48 13.71
C LEU A 400 -6.58 27.27 12.41
N TYR A 401 -5.47 28.01 12.36
CA TYR A 401 -5.00 28.73 11.18
C TYR A 401 -3.61 28.20 10.87
N ILE A 402 -3.47 27.20 10.00
CA ILE A 402 -2.13 26.77 9.55
C ILE A 402 -1.56 27.81 8.59
N LEU A 403 -0.27 28.11 8.69
CA LEU A 403 0.42 29.12 7.89
C LEU A 403 1.66 28.50 7.24
N GLY A 404 1.50 28.06 5.99
CA GLY A 404 2.51 27.30 5.28
C GLY A 404 2.01 26.79 3.94
N ASP A 405 2.95 26.24 3.18
CA ASP A 405 2.82 25.83 1.78
C ASP A 405 4.05 24.97 1.45
N ASP A 406 4.15 24.54 0.20
CA ASP A 406 5.29 23.79 -0.34
C ASP A 406 6.62 24.58 -0.19
N PHE A 407 7.61 23.99 0.48
CA PHE A 407 8.98 24.47 0.66
C PHE A 407 9.14 25.92 1.18
N ARG A 408 8.12 26.44 1.88
CA ARG A 408 8.12 27.75 2.54
C ARG A 408 9.18 27.83 3.65
N TRP A 409 9.37 29.04 4.15
CA TRP A 409 10.25 29.43 5.25
C TRP A 409 11.75 29.20 4.96
N SER A 410 12.13 29.08 3.69
CA SER A 410 13.52 28.88 3.28
C SER A 410 14.33 30.18 3.27
N GLU A 411 13.70 31.33 3.01
CA GLU A 411 14.32 32.65 2.93
C GLU A 411 14.24 33.42 4.26
N ASP A 412 15.29 34.16 4.66
CA ASP A 412 15.30 34.86 5.96
C ASP A 412 14.39 36.10 6.00
N THR A 413 14.18 36.71 4.83
CA THR A 413 13.22 37.80 4.58
C THR A 413 11.79 37.33 4.79
N GLU A 414 11.46 36.11 4.35
CA GLU A 414 10.13 35.52 4.55
C GLU A 414 9.80 35.37 6.03
N TRP A 415 10.73 34.87 6.85
CA TRP A 415 10.53 34.77 8.30
C TRP A 415 10.21 36.14 8.91
N GLU A 416 10.96 37.18 8.54
CA GLU A 416 10.77 38.55 9.04
C GLU A 416 9.43 39.14 8.59
N ASN A 417 9.09 39.01 7.30
CA ASN A 417 7.85 39.53 6.72
C ASN A 417 6.61 38.84 7.32
N GLN A 418 6.57 37.50 7.32
CA GLN A 418 5.45 36.74 7.89
C GLN A 418 5.31 37.03 9.39
N TYR A 419 6.39 36.94 10.17
CA TYR A 419 6.34 37.20 11.61
C TYR A 419 5.90 38.64 11.90
N SER A 420 6.54 39.66 11.31
CA SER A 420 6.24 41.06 11.62
C SER A 420 4.82 41.48 11.21
N ASN A 421 4.33 41.07 10.03
CA ASN A 421 2.97 41.39 9.59
C ASN A 421 1.91 40.68 10.44
N PHE A 422 2.04 39.37 10.71
CA PHE A 422 1.10 38.67 11.60
C PHE A 422 1.17 39.21 13.04
N LYS A 423 2.35 39.59 13.55
CA LYS A 423 2.50 40.26 14.85
C LYS A 423 1.76 41.59 14.90
N GLN A 424 1.76 42.39 13.83
CA GLN A 424 0.98 43.63 13.75
C GLN A 424 -0.53 43.35 13.76
N ILE A 425 -0.99 42.40 12.93
CA ILE A 425 -2.40 41.98 12.86
C ILE A 425 -2.89 41.47 14.22
N MET A 426 -2.18 40.52 14.85
CA MET A 426 -2.48 40.02 16.20
C MET A 426 -2.54 41.17 17.23
N THR A 427 -1.59 42.10 17.16
CA THR A 427 -1.50 43.22 18.09
C THR A 427 -2.69 44.19 17.94
N TYR A 428 -3.11 44.50 16.71
CA TYR A 428 -4.30 45.31 16.47
C TYR A 428 -5.58 44.58 16.91
N LEU A 429 -5.75 43.32 16.48
CA LEU A 429 -6.96 42.54 16.74
C LEU A 429 -7.20 42.29 18.24
N ASN A 430 -6.16 41.91 18.98
CA ASN A 430 -6.26 41.59 20.41
C ASN A 430 -6.37 42.84 21.31
N ARG A 431 -5.90 44.01 20.86
CA ARG A 431 -5.96 45.26 21.64
C ARG A 431 -7.37 45.83 21.74
N ASN A 432 -8.21 45.66 20.72
CA ASN A 432 -9.58 46.20 20.72
C ASN A 432 -10.57 45.18 21.34
N PRO A 433 -11.20 45.47 22.50
CA PRO A 433 -12.15 44.55 23.12
C PRO A 433 -13.36 44.21 22.24
N THR A 434 -13.80 45.10 21.34
CA THR A 434 -14.97 44.85 20.48
C THR A 434 -14.73 43.76 19.43
N ASN A 435 -13.48 43.37 19.21
CA ASN A 435 -13.14 42.26 18.32
C ASN A 435 -13.40 40.88 18.97
N ASN A 436 -13.50 40.82 20.31
CA ASN A 436 -13.75 39.60 21.09
C ASN A 436 -12.89 38.40 20.67
N ILE A 437 -11.57 38.63 20.53
CA ILE A 437 -10.59 37.67 20.00
C ILE A 437 -9.32 37.60 20.90
N ASP A 438 -8.64 36.46 20.84
CA ASP A 438 -7.25 36.23 21.26
C ASP A 438 -6.54 35.39 20.17
N MET A 439 -5.81 36.07 19.29
CA MET A 439 -5.04 35.50 18.17
C MET A 439 -3.55 35.49 18.48
N LYS A 440 -2.87 34.34 18.30
CA LYS A 440 -1.45 34.18 18.60
C LYS A 440 -0.82 33.04 17.79
N PHE A 441 0.50 32.97 17.77
CA PHE A 441 1.19 31.77 17.34
C PHE A 441 0.98 30.63 18.36
N GLY A 442 0.91 29.40 17.87
CA GLY A 442 0.82 28.17 18.67
C GLY A 442 1.16 26.93 17.83
N THR A 443 0.95 25.74 18.37
CA THR A 443 1.12 24.47 17.64
C THR A 443 -0.21 23.70 17.53
N LEU A 444 -0.21 22.53 16.87
CA LEU A 444 -1.41 21.67 16.85
C LEU A 444 -1.82 21.27 18.27
N LYS A 445 -0.85 20.96 19.14
CA LYS A 445 -1.11 20.68 20.55
C LYS A 445 -1.81 21.85 21.26
N ASP A 446 -1.41 23.10 21.02
CA ASP A 446 -2.07 24.27 21.65
C ASP A 446 -3.53 24.42 21.21
N TYR A 447 -3.78 24.20 19.91
CA TYR A 447 -5.13 24.19 19.33
C TYR A 447 -5.98 23.08 19.97
N TYR A 448 -5.53 21.82 19.90
CA TYR A 448 -6.28 20.70 20.44
C TYR A 448 -6.48 20.82 21.96
N ASP A 449 -5.49 21.29 22.73
CA ASP A 449 -5.67 21.58 24.16
C ASP A 449 -6.73 22.68 24.40
N ALA A 450 -6.89 23.65 23.51
CA ALA A 450 -7.95 24.67 23.61
C ALA A 450 -9.33 24.11 23.27
N VAL A 451 -9.44 23.30 22.21
CA VAL A 451 -10.64 22.53 21.87
C VAL A 451 -11.09 21.65 23.04
N ILE A 452 -10.16 20.87 23.61
CA ILE A 452 -10.35 20.02 24.80
C ILE A 452 -10.93 20.84 25.96
N ARG A 453 -10.32 21.99 26.28
CA ARG A 453 -10.75 22.87 27.39
C ARG A 453 -12.14 23.47 27.20
N ARG A 454 -12.50 23.87 25.97
CA ARG A 454 -13.75 24.61 25.71
C ARG A 454 -14.96 23.74 25.43
N ALA A 455 -14.79 22.69 24.62
CA ALA A 455 -15.89 21.76 24.35
C ALA A 455 -16.24 20.93 25.61
N GLY A 456 -15.25 20.72 26.49
CA GLY A 456 -15.33 19.86 27.68
C GLY A 456 -15.23 18.37 27.37
N SER A 457 -15.01 18.00 26.11
CA SER A 457 -15.36 16.68 25.55
C SER A 457 -14.32 15.57 25.74
N LEU A 458 -13.11 15.88 26.23
CA LEU A 458 -11.91 15.05 25.97
C LEU A 458 -11.04 14.73 27.20
N GLN A 459 -11.49 15.03 28.42
CA GLN A 459 -10.83 14.57 29.66
C GLN A 459 -11.61 13.47 30.41
N ALA A 460 -12.76 13.03 29.89
CA ALA A 460 -13.52 11.92 30.45
C ALA A 460 -13.22 10.60 29.70
N PRO A 461 -13.23 9.42 30.37
CA PRO A 461 -13.09 8.10 29.71
C PRO A 461 -14.27 7.69 28.78
N GLN A 462 -15.15 8.63 28.42
CA GLN A 462 -16.35 8.43 27.59
C GLN A 462 -16.53 9.67 26.68
N PRO A 463 -15.90 9.72 25.48
CA PRO A 463 -15.83 10.95 24.66
C PRO A 463 -17.09 11.28 23.83
N ALA A 464 -18.12 10.44 23.85
CA ALA A 464 -19.06 10.29 22.73
C ALA A 464 -20.24 11.29 22.64
N SER A 465 -20.27 12.37 23.43
CA SER A 465 -21.53 13.13 23.65
C SER A 465 -21.73 14.44 22.85
N LYS A 466 -20.76 14.86 22.02
CA LYS A 466 -20.84 16.17 21.32
C LYS A 466 -20.27 16.25 19.90
N LEU A 467 -19.32 15.41 19.51
CA LEU A 467 -18.79 15.40 18.14
C LEU A 467 -19.47 14.30 17.33
N PRO A 468 -19.74 14.52 16.03
CA PRO A 468 -20.23 13.48 15.15
C PRO A 468 -19.21 12.35 14.99
N THR A 469 -19.70 11.15 14.71
CA THR A 469 -18.90 9.99 14.30
C THR A 469 -18.95 9.82 12.79
N VAL A 470 -17.80 9.49 12.17
CA VAL A 470 -17.69 9.24 10.72
C VAL A 470 -17.03 7.88 10.49
N GLU A 471 -17.57 7.10 9.55
CA GLU A 471 -16.99 5.81 9.12
C GLU A 471 -16.91 5.67 7.60
N GLY A 472 -16.03 4.76 7.14
CA GLY A 472 -15.63 4.65 5.74
C GLY A 472 -14.24 5.24 5.47
N ASP A 473 -13.92 5.44 4.19
CA ASP A 473 -12.72 6.14 3.70
C ASP A 473 -13.09 7.30 2.77
N PHE A 474 -12.11 8.16 2.48
CA PHE A 474 -12.27 9.33 1.62
C PHE A 474 -11.75 9.07 0.20
N PHE A 475 -12.01 7.87 -0.33
CA PHE A 475 -11.63 7.46 -1.68
C PHE A 475 -12.87 7.23 -2.57
N PRO A 476 -12.79 7.52 -3.88
CA PRO A 476 -11.68 8.19 -4.55
C PRO A 476 -11.67 9.71 -4.32
N TYR A 477 -10.48 10.31 -4.28
CA TYR A 477 -10.34 11.76 -4.27
C TYR A 477 -10.65 12.37 -5.65
N ALA A 478 -11.35 13.49 -5.63
CA ALA A 478 -11.50 14.39 -6.77
C ALA A 478 -11.51 15.83 -6.29
N ASP A 479 -10.79 16.70 -6.99
CA ASP A 479 -10.82 18.15 -6.82
C ASP A 479 -11.84 18.83 -7.76
N LYS A 480 -12.20 18.17 -8.87
CA LYS A 480 -13.24 18.61 -9.83
C LYS A 480 -14.06 17.42 -10.34
N PHE A 481 -15.27 17.66 -10.86
CA PHE A 481 -16.23 16.61 -11.22
C PHE A 481 -15.69 15.49 -12.15
N GLU A 482 -14.81 15.80 -13.11
CA GLU A 482 -14.21 14.78 -14.00
C GLU A 482 -12.80 14.35 -13.59
N ASP A 483 -12.17 15.05 -12.65
CA ASP A 483 -10.76 14.87 -12.29
C ASP A 483 -10.65 13.95 -11.07
N TYR A 484 -10.87 12.65 -11.31
CA TYR A 484 -10.68 11.60 -10.30
C TYR A 484 -9.21 11.16 -10.24
N TRP A 485 -8.62 11.25 -9.04
CA TRP A 485 -7.23 10.94 -8.75
C TRP A 485 -7.06 9.43 -8.51
N THR A 486 -7.43 8.61 -9.50
CA THR A 486 -7.42 7.14 -9.41
C THR A 486 -6.42 6.47 -10.35
N GLY A 487 -5.70 7.27 -11.16
CA GLY A 487 -4.61 6.79 -12.00
C GLY A 487 -3.35 6.43 -11.21
N TYR A 488 -3.05 7.20 -10.15
CA TYR A 488 -1.88 6.95 -9.29
C TYR A 488 -1.95 5.61 -8.55
N PHE A 489 -3.13 5.00 -8.42
CA PHE A 489 -3.28 3.65 -7.87
C PHE A 489 -2.49 2.59 -8.66
N THR A 490 -2.17 2.86 -9.93
CA THR A 490 -1.37 1.98 -10.80
C THR A 490 -0.12 2.65 -11.38
N SER A 491 -0.02 3.98 -11.48
CA SER A 491 1.14 4.70 -12.05
C SER A 491 2.49 4.16 -11.54
N ARG A 492 3.46 3.98 -12.44
CA ARG A 492 4.79 3.37 -12.17
C ARG A 492 4.72 2.00 -11.44
N PRO A 493 3.99 1.00 -11.95
CA PRO A 493 3.70 -0.26 -11.25
C PRO A 493 4.96 -1.08 -10.93
N PHE A 494 6.03 -0.90 -11.72
CA PHE A 494 7.34 -1.51 -11.49
C PHE A 494 7.94 -1.14 -10.13
N TYR A 495 7.88 0.13 -9.72
CA TYR A 495 8.39 0.56 -8.41
C TYR A 495 7.43 0.20 -7.27
N LYS A 496 6.11 0.19 -7.50
CA LYS A 496 5.13 -0.40 -6.56
C LYS A 496 5.44 -1.87 -6.25
N GLN A 497 5.77 -2.68 -7.26
CA GLN A 497 6.27 -4.05 -7.03
C GLN A 497 7.60 -4.04 -6.26
N MET A 498 8.55 -3.20 -6.65
CA MET A 498 9.87 -3.14 -6.01
C MET A 498 9.81 -2.77 -4.52
N SER A 499 8.84 -1.93 -4.09
CA SER A 499 8.51 -1.71 -2.67
C SER A 499 8.17 -3.02 -1.97
N ARG A 500 7.22 -3.80 -2.50
CA ARG A 500 6.78 -5.07 -1.90
C ARG A 500 7.89 -6.12 -1.87
N GLU A 501 8.81 -6.10 -2.85
CA GLU A 501 10.02 -6.92 -2.79
C GLU A 501 10.94 -6.49 -1.64
N LEU A 502 11.10 -5.19 -1.37
CA LEU A 502 11.88 -4.70 -0.23
C LEU A 502 11.18 -4.94 1.12
N GLU A 503 9.86 -4.79 1.20
CA GLU A 503 9.06 -5.04 2.40
C GLU A 503 9.22 -6.48 2.90
N ARG A 504 9.00 -7.47 2.02
CA ARG A 504 9.10 -8.90 2.37
C ARG A 504 10.55 -9.32 2.69
N ASP A 505 11.53 -8.73 1.99
CA ASP A 505 12.94 -9.05 2.16
C ASP A 505 13.51 -8.41 3.44
N LEU A 506 13.10 -7.17 3.78
CA LEU A 506 13.41 -6.53 5.06
C LEU A 506 12.82 -7.34 6.23
N ARG A 507 11.53 -7.70 6.16
CA ARG A 507 10.86 -8.54 7.17
C ARG A 507 11.58 -9.88 7.36
N THR A 508 12.11 -10.46 6.28
CA THR A 508 12.90 -11.71 6.30
C THR A 508 14.28 -11.50 6.92
N ALA A 509 14.94 -10.36 6.65
CA ALA A 509 16.22 -9.99 7.25
C ALA A 509 16.10 -9.74 8.76
N GLU A 510 15.04 -9.04 9.20
CA GLU A 510 14.73 -8.79 10.62
C GLU A 510 14.49 -10.11 11.39
N LEU A 511 13.69 -11.03 10.82
CA LEU A 511 13.47 -12.38 11.37
C LEU A 511 14.78 -13.16 11.54
N LEU A 512 15.58 -13.26 10.47
CA LEU A 512 16.83 -14.05 10.48
C LEU A 512 17.90 -13.46 11.40
N LEU A 513 18.03 -12.13 11.49
CA LEU A 513 18.90 -11.50 12.47
C LEU A 513 18.42 -11.76 13.90
N THR A 514 17.10 -11.68 14.14
CA THR A 514 16.51 -11.93 15.46
C THR A 514 16.76 -13.37 15.92
N PHE A 515 16.60 -14.37 15.04
CA PHE A 515 16.93 -15.76 15.36
C PHE A 515 18.43 -15.99 15.61
N SER A 516 19.31 -15.30 14.87
CA SER A 516 20.76 -15.33 15.14
C SER A 516 21.12 -14.65 16.48
N LYS A 517 20.47 -13.54 16.85
CA LYS A 517 20.64 -12.89 18.17
C LYS A 517 20.15 -13.81 19.30
N LEU A 518 18.95 -14.40 19.18
CA LEU A 518 18.39 -15.34 20.17
C LEU A 518 19.26 -16.59 20.35
N SER A 519 19.76 -17.14 19.23
CA SER A 519 20.69 -18.28 19.22
C SER A 519 22.14 -17.88 19.59
N LYS A 520 22.41 -16.60 19.86
CA LYS A 520 23.72 -16.02 20.28
C LYS A 520 24.85 -16.30 19.27
N LEU A 521 24.51 -16.22 17.97
CA LEU A 521 25.38 -16.52 16.83
C LEU A 521 26.01 -15.25 16.25
N GLY A 522 27.26 -14.98 16.64
CA GLY A 522 28.05 -13.85 16.14
C GLY A 522 28.79 -13.12 17.26
N GLN A 523 29.77 -12.30 16.89
CA GLN A 523 30.37 -11.30 17.78
C GLN A 523 29.58 -9.99 17.72
N ALA A 524 29.80 -9.09 18.69
CA ALA A 524 29.13 -7.79 18.73
C ALA A 524 29.35 -6.98 17.43
N SER A 525 30.57 -7.03 16.86
CA SER A 525 30.91 -6.45 15.56
C SER A 525 30.00 -6.91 14.42
N ASP A 526 29.71 -8.21 14.38
CA ASP A 526 28.99 -8.87 13.30
C ASP A 526 27.52 -8.42 13.26
N TYR A 527 26.99 -7.99 14.41
CA TYR A 527 25.66 -7.41 14.54
C TYR A 527 25.63 -5.91 14.20
N ILE A 528 26.72 -5.15 14.36
CA ILE A 528 26.75 -3.72 13.98
C ILE A 528 26.50 -3.58 12.47
N GLU A 529 27.24 -4.33 11.65
CA GLU A 529 27.07 -4.29 10.20
C GLU A 529 25.65 -4.65 9.76
N ASP A 530 25.04 -5.63 10.43
CA ASP A 530 23.70 -6.11 10.08
C ASP A 530 22.61 -5.12 10.50
N LEU A 531 22.75 -4.48 11.67
CA LEU A 531 21.81 -3.44 12.12
C LEU A 531 21.89 -2.20 11.22
N VAL A 532 23.10 -1.80 10.78
CA VAL A 532 23.28 -0.74 9.77
C VAL A 532 22.68 -1.14 8.41
N GLY A 533 22.76 -2.42 8.04
CA GLY A 533 22.07 -2.96 6.85
C GLY A 533 20.55 -2.84 6.96
N LEU A 534 19.98 -3.23 8.10
CA LEU A 534 18.55 -3.09 8.37
C LEU A 534 18.10 -1.63 8.43
N GLU A 535 18.84 -0.74 9.08
CA GLU A 535 18.52 0.70 9.14
C GLU A 535 18.47 1.32 7.73
N ARG A 536 19.42 0.97 6.86
CA ARG A 536 19.42 1.43 5.46
C ARG A 536 18.24 0.91 4.66
N ALA A 537 17.91 -0.37 4.80
CA ALA A 537 16.74 -0.96 4.15
C ALA A 537 15.42 -0.37 4.67
N ALA A 538 15.33 -0.10 5.98
CA ALA A 538 14.21 0.60 6.62
C ALA A 538 14.08 2.04 6.10
N ALA A 539 15.18 2.77 5.98
CA ALA A 539 15.20 4.11 5.41
C ALA A 539 14.76 4.13 3.94
N SER A 540 15.23 3.17 3.12
CA SER A 540 14.80 3.04 1.72
C SER A 540 13.31 2.75 1.58
N VAL A 541 12.76 1.77 2.32
CA VAL A 541 11.33 1.42 2.20
C VAL A 541 10.43 2.50 2.82
N GLY A 542 10.85 3.08 3.96
CA GLY A 542 10.10 4.12 4.66
C GLY A 542 10.06 5.43 3.87
N LEU A 543 11.16 5.81 3.22
CA LEU A 543 11.18 6.95 2.28
C LEU A 543 10.21 6.71 1.11
N PHE A 544 10.23 5.50 0.55
CA PHE A 544 9.42 5.19 -0.62
C PHE A 544 7.92 5.16 -0.35
N GLN A 545 7.46 5.21 0.91
CA GLN A 545 6.02 5.35 1.20
C GLN A 545 5.49 6.78 0.99
N HIS A 546 6.35 7.75 0.66
CA HIS A 546 5.98 9.13 0.37
C HIS A 546 4.91 9.23 -0.75
N HIS A 547 4.05 10.24 -0.68
CA HIS A 547 2.92 10.43 -1.59
C HIS A 547 3.28 10.86 -3.02
N ASP A 548 4.55 11.09 -3.36
CA ASP A 548 5.05 11.10 -4.75
C ASP A 548 6.02 9.96 -5.11
N ALA A 549 6.27 9.06 -4.16
CA ALA A 549 7.16 7.91 -4.33
C ALA A 549 6.40 6.67 -4.80
N ILE A 550 5.68 5.99 -3.90
CA ILE A 550 4.95 4.75 -4.20
C ILE A 550 3.74 4.98 -5.10
N THR A 551 3.11 6.14 -5.00
CA THR A 551 2.07 6.65 -5.92
C THR A 551 2.57 6.73 -7.36
N GLY A 552 3.86 6.98 -7.54
CA GLY A 552 4.52 7.15 -8.82
C GLY A 552 4.33 8.53 -9.46
N THR A 553 4.00 9.54 -8.66
CA THR A 553 3.66 10.89 -9.14
C THR A 553 4.83 11.89 -9.09
N SER A 554 6.03 11.48 -8.67
CA SER A 554 7.26 12.28 -8.87
C SER A 554 7.74 12.34 -10.33
N LYS A 555 8.60 13.32 -10.66
CA LYS A 555 9.30 13.42 -11.96
C LYS A 555 10.19 12.19 -12.22
N ARG A 556 10.44 11.88 -13.50
CA ARG A 556 11.25 10.74 -13.98
C ARG A 556 12.61 10.60 -13.30
N ALA A 557 13.33 11.72 -13.12
CA ALA A 557 14.65 11.72 -12.48
C ALA A 557 14.57 11.29 -11.00
N VAL A 558 13.52 11.74 -10.30
CA VAL A 558 13.26 11.44 -8.89
C VAL A 558 12.78 10.00 -8.72
N ALA A 559 11.90 9.51 -9.62
CA ALA A 559 11.49 8.11 -9.65
C ALA A 559 12.67 7.15 -9.90
N LEU A 560 13.66 7.54 -10.71
CA LEU A 560 14.91 6.78 -10.89
C LEU A 560 15.78 6.81 -9.62
N ASP A 561 15.89 7.95 -8.93
CA ASP A 561 16.57 8.03 -7.63
C ASP A 561 15.90 7.13 -6.58
N TYR A 562 14.57 7.17 -6.46
CA TYR A 562 13.82 6.22 -5.63
C TYR A 562 14.13 4.76 -6.02
N GLY A 563 14.17 4.43 -7.31
CA GLY A 563 14.59 3.11 -7.80
C GLY A 563 16.02 2.73 -7.35
N ASN A 564 16.97 3.67 -7.38
CA ASN A 564 18.32 3.48 -6.88
C ASN A 564 18.34 3.23 -5.35
N LYS A 565 17.59 4.02 -4.57
CA LYS A 565 17.49 3.86 -3.12
C LYS A 565 16.79 2.54 -2.72
N LEU A 566 15.77 2.12 -3.46
CA LEU A 566 15.13 0.79 -3.32
C LEU A 566 16.12 -0.35 -3.65
N GLN A 567 16.88 -0.25 -4.75
CA GLN A 567 17.90 -1.25 -5.12
C GLN A 567 18.96 -1.39 -4.02
N HIS A 568 19.43 -0.26 -3.48
CA HIS A 568 20.37 -0.26 -2.36
C HIS A 568 19.77 -0.89 -1.10
N GLY A 569 18.50 -0.59 -0.78
CA GLY A 569 17.77 -1.22 0.32
C GLY A 569 17.68 -2.75 0.18
N LEU A 570 17.34 -3.24 -1.02
CA LEU A 570 17.32 -4.67 -1.34
C LEU A 570 18.70 -5.30 -1.11
N MET A 571 19.77 -4.69 -1.67
CA MET A 571 21.15 -5.17 -1.49
C MET A 571 21.58 -5.25 -0.02
N MET A 572 21.16 -4.28 0.82
CA MET A 572 21.44 -4.32 2.26
C MET A 572 20.66 -5.44 2.97
N ALA A 573 19.36 -5.60 2.69
CA ALA A 573 18.54 -6.68 3.25
C ALA A 573 19.07 -8.07 2.83
N HIS A 574 19.42 -8.25 1.56
CA HIS A 574 19.99 -9.49 1.01
C HIS A 574 21.30 -9.87 1.67
N ALA A 575 22.18 -8.89 1.97
CA ALA A 575 23.42 -9.13 2.70
C ALA A 575 23.16 -9.65 4.12
N VAL A 576 22.18 -9.07 4.84
CA VAL A 576 21.79 -9.54 6.18
C VAL A 576 21.19 -10.94 6.12
N ILE A 577 20.33 -11.24 5.15
CA ILE A 577 19.74 -12.58 4.95
C ILE A 577 20.84 -13.62 4.71
N LEU A 578 21.74 -13.38 3.76
CA LEU A 578 22.81 -14.33 3.39
C LEU A 578 23.77 -14.59 4.58
N LYS A 579 24.19 -13.53 5.28
CA LYS A 579 25.02 -13.65 6.50
C LYS A 579 24.33 -14.51 7.57
N ASN A 580 23.05 -14.28 7.84
CA ASN A 580 22.34 -14.95 8.93
C ASN A 580 21.93 -16.39 8.59
N ILE A 581 21.59 -16.70 7.33
CA ILE A 581 21.47 -18.09 6.84
C ILE A 581 22.79 -18.84 7.03
N PHE A 582 23.92 -18.22 6.69
CA PHE A 582 25.25 -18.82 6.90
C PHE A 582 25.55 -19.06 8.40
N ARG A 583 25.27 -18.10 9.29
CA ARG A 583 25.47 -18.28 10.75
C ARG A 583 24.64 -19.44 11.30
N LEU A 584 23.35 -19.53 10.93
CA LEU A 584 22.46 -20.63 11.32
C LEU A 584 22.98 -21.97 10.80
N ALA A 585 23.38 -22.06 9.52
CA ALA A 585 23.92 -23.27 8.92
C ALA A 585 25.23 -23.74 9.57
N LYS A 586 26.15 -22.82 9.82
CA LYS A 586 27.41 -23.07 10.51
C LYS A 586 27.18 -23.60 11.93
N HIS A 587 26.24 -23.01 12.67
CA HIS A 587 25.89 -23.43 14.03
C HIS A 587 25.26 -24.83 14.04
N ALA A 588 24.20 -25.04 13.26
CA ALA A 588 23.48 -26.32 13.21
C ALA A 588 24.38 -27.51 12.83
N THR A 589 25.39 -27.25 12.00
CA THR A 589 26.36 -28.27 11.55
C THR A 589 27.67 -28.31 12.34
N LYS A 590 27.82 -27.47 13.38
CA LYS A 590 29.03 -27.34 14.21
C LYS A 590 30.32 -27.11 13.40
N SER A 591 30.21 -26.41 12.27
CA SER A 591 31.27 -26.31 11.27
C SER A 591 32.27 -25.18 11.54
N SER A 592 33.53 -25.42 11.19
CA SER A 592 34.64 -24.46 11.31
C SER A 592 34.73 -23.46 10.15
N ALA A 593 33.86 -23.55 9.14
CA ALA A 593 33.85 -22.69 7.96
C ALA A 593 33.84 -21.19 8.32
N LYS A 594 34.65 -20.38 7.65
CA LYS A 594 34.73 -18.92 7.88
C LYS A 594 33.73 -18.12 7.05
N GLU A 595 33.48 -18.59 5.83
CA GLU A 595 32.59 -18.01 4.81
C GLU A 595 31.82 -19.16 4.12
N ALA A 596 30.81 -18.84 3.32
CA ALA A 596 30.15 -19.79 2.43
C ALA A 596 29.74 -19.15 1.10
N ASN A 597 29.77 -19.92 0.01
CA ASN A 597 29.46 -19.47 -1.35
C ASN A 597 27.95 -19.54 -1.63
N ILE A 598 27.16 -18.82 -0.82
CA ILE A 598 25.70 -18.76 -0.92
C ILE A 598 25.30 -17.50 -1.69
N ILE A 599 24.45 -17.64 -2.71
CA ILE A 599 23.86 -16.55 -3.49
C ILE A 599 22.33 -16.64 -3.48
N LEU A 600 21.64 -15.65 -4.02
CA LEU A 600 20.18 -15.64 -4.16
C LEU A 600 19.71 -16.55 -5.32
N GLU A 601 18.53 -17.16 -5.20
CA GLU A 601 17.89 -17.84 -6.35
C GLU A 601 17.49 -16.83 -7.44
N ASN A 602 17.07 -15.62 -7.05
CA ASN A 602 16.72 -14.54 -7.96
C ASN A 602 17.51 -13.29 -7.56
N TYR A 603 18.17 -12.62 -8.50
CA TYR A 603 18.90 -11.38 -8.27
C TYR A 603 18.45 -10.30 -9.25
N ARG A 604 18.55 -9.03 -8.86
CA ARG A 604 18.14 -7.88 -9.68
C ARG A 604 19.37 -7.19 -10.31
N PRO A 605 19.62 -7.31 -11.63
CA PRO A 605 20.85 -6.82 -12.26
C PRO A 605 21.06 -5.30 -12.18
N SER A 606 19.98 -4.53 -12.26
CA SER A 606 19.96 -3.06 -12.18
C SER A 606 18.63 -2.55 -11.60
N PRO A 607 18.57 -1.31 -11.08
CA PRO A 607 17.35 -0.69 -10.55
C PRO A 607 16.13 -0.75 -11.48
N GLN A 608 16.36 -0.72 -12.81
CA GLN A 608 15.33 -0.68 -13.86
C GLN A 608 15.06 -2.04 -14.53
N SER A 609 15.62 -3.13 -13.99
CA SER A 609 15.41 -4.49 -14.50
C SER A 609 14.62 -5.34 -13.51
N LEU A 610 13.80 -6.26 -14.03
CA LEU A 610 13.14 -7.28 -13.21
C LEU A 610 14.18 -8.27 -12.63
N PRO A 611 13.91 -8.93 -11.48
CA PRO A 611 14.78 -9.97 -10.94
C PRO A 611 14.85 -11.19 -11.87
N VAL A 612 16.05 -11.72 -12.09
CA VAL A 612 16.33 -12.87 -12.95
C VAL A 612 16.88 -14.06 -12.14
N LYS A 613 16.64 -15.29 -12.61
CA LYS A 613 17.07 -16.51 -11.93
C LYS A 613 18.57 -16.80 -12.07
N SER A 614 19.20 -17.08 -10.93
CA SER A 614 20.57 -17.59 -10.84
C SER A 614 20.67 -19.05 -11.30
N PRO A 615 21.54 -19.40 -12.26
CA PRO A 615 21.77 -20.80 -12.65
C PRO A 615 22.56 -21.59 -11.60
N LEU A 616 22.18 -22.85 -11.42
CA LEU A 616 22.84 -23.84 -10.57
C LEU A 616 23.76 -24.73 -11.42
N PHE A 617 25.07 -24.57 -11.23
CA PHE A 617 26.11 -25.29 -11.97
C PHE A 617 26.71 -26.47 -11.17
N PHE A 618 27.15 -27.51 -11.87
CA PHE A 618 27.82 -28.68 -11.31
C PHE A 618 29.20 -28.88 -11.94
N THR A 619 30.26 -28.89 -11.12
CA THR A 619 31.62 -29.06 -11.65
C THR A 619 31.98 -30.54 -11.78
N LYS A 620 33.04 -30.86 -12.53
CA LYS A 620 33.46 -32.26 -12.76
C LYS A 620 33.81 -33.01 -11.47
N GLY A 621 34.30 -32.31 -10.45
CA GLY A 621 34.62 -32.86 -9.13
C GLY A 621 33.49 -32.74 -8.11
N ASP A 622 32.77 -31.61 -8.11
CA ASP A 622 31.70 -31.31 -7.16
C ASP A 622 30.33 -31.30 -7.85
N LYS A 623 29.58 -32.38 -7.62
CA LYS A 623 28.28 -32.70 -8.25
C LYS A 623 27.07 -32.48 -7.34
N GLU A 624 27.25 -31.90 -6.15
CA GLU A 624 26.18 -31.69 -5.17
C GLU A 624 26.10 -30.21 -4.81
N ARG A 625 24.90 -29.67 -4.60
CA ARG A 625 24.69 -28.30 -4.13
C ARG A 625 23.60 -28.30 -3.06
N VAL A 626 23.78 -27.48 -2.02
CA VAL A 626 22.71 -27.21 -1.06
C VAL A 626 21.89 -26.01 -1.51
N VAL A 627 20.57 -26.15 -1.43
CA VAL A 627 19.61 -25.07 -1.52
C VAL A 627 19.02 -24.87 -0.11
N TYR A 628 19.07 -23.64 0.38
CA TYR A 628 18.51 -23.25 1.66
C TYR A 628 17.18 -22.54 1.41
N ILE A 629 16.14 -22.92 2.16
CA ILE A 629 14.78 -22.41 1.97
C ILE A 629 14.24 -21.95 3.31
N PHE A 630 14.08 -20.63 3.47
CA PHE A 630 13.50 -20.03 4.67
C PHE A 630 12.01 -19.75 4.47
N ASN A 631 11.20 -20.07 5.48
CA ASN A 631 9.77 -19.79 5.49
C ASN A 631 9.43 -18.56 6.36
N PRO A 632 9.22 -17.35 5.80
CA PRO A 632 8.88 -16.15 6.60
C PRO A 632 7.42 -16.12 7.14
N LEU A 633 6.72 -17.26 7.21
CA LEU A 633 5.41 -17.39 7.84
C LEU A 633 5.48 -18.30 9.08
N ALA A 634 4.70 -17.94 10.11
CA ALA A 634 4.57 -18.68 11.38
C ALA A 634 3.56 -19.85 11.31
N ARG A 635 3.36 -20.39 10.11
CA ARG A 635 2.57 -21.59 9.81
C ARG A 635 3.27 -22.45 8.75
N SER A 636 3.00 -23.75 8.73
CA SER A 636 3.50 -24.65 7.69
C SER A 636 2.84 -24.39 6.35
N ARG A 637 3.52 -24.80 5.27
CA ARG A 637 3.01 -24.72 3.89
C ARG A 637 3.78 -25.62 2.94
N THR A 638 3.16 -25.96 1.81
CA THR A 638 3.86 -26.58 0.67
C THR A 638 4.07 -25.53 -0.41
N HIS A 639 5.29 -25.38 -0.91
CA HIS A 639 5.68 -24.37 -1.90
C HIS A 639 6.37 -25.02 -3.12
N LEU A 640 6.26 -24.40 -4.30
CA LEU A 640 6.92 -24.85 -5.52
C LEU A 640 8.26 -24.12 -5.71
N VAL A 641 9.38 -24.81 -5.47
CA VAL A 641 10.72 -24.30 -5.78
C VAL A 641 10.98 -24.44 -7.28
N GLN A 642 11.60 -23.44 -7.93
CA GLN A 642 11.85 -23.44 -9.38
C GLN A 642 13.31 -23.06 -9.72
N LEU A 643 14.18 -24.08 -9.78
CA LEU A 643 15.62 -23.92 -9.99
C LEU A 643 16.00 -23.90 -11.47
N LEU A 644 16.92 -23.00 -11.86
CA LEU A 644 17.51 -22.96 -13.20
C LEU A 644 18.75 -23.87 -13.25
N THR A 645 18.78 -24.85 -14.16
CA THR A 645 19.80 -25.92 -14.14
C THR A 645 20.34 -26.28 -15.54
N GLU A 646 21.60 -26.72 -15.62
CA GLU A 646 22.21 -27.15 -16.89
C GLU A 646 21.84 -28.59 -17.32
N THR A 647 21.23 -29.39 -16.44
CA THR A 647 21.05 -30.84 -16.64
C THR A 647 19.73 -31.36 -16.08
N PRO A 648 19.00 -32.23 -16.82
CA PRO A 648 17.76 -32.85 -16.35
C PRO A 648 17.99 -34.01 -15.36
N ASN A 649 19.22 -34.51 -15.21
CA ASN A 649 19.54 -35.75 -14.50
C ASN A 649 19.94 -35.48 -13.04
N LEU A 650 18.95 -35.28 -12.16
CA LEU A 650 19.14 -34.86 -10.77
C LEU A 650 18.55 -35.86 -9.77
N ILE A 651 19.13 -35.91 -8.58
CA ILE A 651 18.46 -36.38 -7.36
C ILE A 651 18.24 -35.16 -6.47
N ILE A 652 17.01 -34.97 -6.01
CA ILE A 652 16.61 -33.92 -5.07
C ILE A 652 16.21 -34.61 -3.77
N SER A 653 16.84 -34.26 -2.65
CA SER A 653 16.55 -34.87 -1.34
C SER A 653 16.82 -33.93 -0.17
N ASP A 654 16.03 -34.04 0.90
CA ASP A 654 16.23 -33.26 2.14
C ASP A 654 17.20 -33.94 3.12
N ALA A 655 17.42 -33.31 4.28
CA ALA A 655 18.27 -33.80 5.37
C ALA A 655 17.92 -35.21 5.88
N ASN A 656 16.67 -35.65 5.73
CA ASN A 656 16.20 -36.97 6.15
C ASN A 656 16.33 -38.01 5.03
N GLY A 657 16.88 -37.64 3.86
CA GLY A 657 17.01 -38.51 2.70
C GLY A 657 15.71 -38.74 1.93
N ARG A 658 14.61 -38.05 2.27
CA ARG A 658 13.35 -38.11 1.49
C ARG A 658 13.63 -37.54 0.10
N LYS A 659 13.36 -38.33 -0.94
CA LYS A 659 13.55 -37.93 -2.34
C LYS A 659 12.31 -37.25 -2.88
N TYR A 660 12.50 -36.17 -3.64
CA TYR A 660 11.44 -35.38 -4.23
C TYR A 660 11.25 -35.73 -5.71
N ALA A 661 9.98 -35.85 -6.13
CA ALA A 661 9.62 -35.90 -7.54
C ALA A 661 9.69 -34.49 -8.15
N TYR A 662 10.08 -34.36 -9.41
CA TYR A 662 10.30 -33.07 -10.06
C TYR A 662 9.87 -33.04 -11.52
N GLN A 663 9.52 -31.84 -11.96
CA GLN A 663 9.06 -31.53 -13.32
C GLN A 663 10.11 -30.67 -14.03
N ILE A 664 10.41 -31.00 -15.29
CA ILE A 664 11.48 -30.37 -16.07
C ILE A 664 10.89 -29.65 -17.28
N GLY A 665 11.11 -28.34 -17.37
CA GLY A 665 10.57 -27.46 -18.40
C GLY A 665 11.58 -26.53 -19.09
N PRO A 666 11.09 -25.73 -20.04
CA PRO A 666 11.89 -24.70 -20.70
C PRO A 666 12.34 -23.65 -19.67
N ALA A 667 13.56 -23.14 -19.82
CA ALA A 667 13.94 -21.88 -19.23
C ALA A 667 13.57 -20.76 -20.21
N LEU A 668 12.66 -19.88 -19.83
CA LEU A 668 12.35 -18.65 -20.58
C LEU A 668 13.30 -17.53 -20.14
N ASN A 669 13.51 -16.54 -21.02
CA ASN A 669 14.13 -15.28 -20.67
C ASN A 669 13.03 -14.24 -20.43
N ASP A 670 12.84 -13.83 -19.17
CA ASP A 670 11.80 -12.87 -18.76
C ASP A 670 11.94 -11.50 -19.45
N ALA A 671 13.09 -11.21 -20.06
CA ALA A 671 13.40 -9.98 -20.77
C ALA A 671 13.40 -10.10 -22.31
N ASN A 672 13.00 -11.24 -22.91
CA ASN A 672 12.91 -11.38 -24.38
C ASN A 672 11.89 -12.45 -24.81
N THR A 673 10.78 -12.01 -25.40
CA THR A 673 9.50 -12.72 -25.59
C THR A 673 9.51 -14.03 -26.38
N VAL A 674 10.61 -14.36 -27.06
CA VAL A 674 10.76 -15.58 -27.89
C VAL A 674 12.01 -16.40 -27.49
N GLY A 675 12.89 -15.85 -26.66
CA GLY A 675 14.19 -16.43 -26.34
C GLY A 675 14.15 -17.41 -25.17
N ALA A 676 13.98 -18.72 -25.44
CA ALA A 676 14.30 -19.74 -24.45
C ALA A 676 15.83 -19.81 -24.24
N PHE A 677 16.29 -19.90 -22.99
CA PHE A 677 17.69 -20.19 -22.69
C PHE A 677 18.03 -21.62 -23.11
N LEU A 678 18.52 -21.80 -24.34
CA LEU A 678 18.91 -23.10 -24.92
C LEU A 678 19.94 -23.89 -24.08
N GLU A 679 20.61 -23.20 -23.16
CA GLU A 679 21.64 -23.72 -22.26
C GLU A 679 21.12 -24.15 -20.88
N PHE A 680 19.84 -23.91 -20.54
CA PHE A 680 19.27 -24.21 -19.22
C PHE A 680 17.88 -24.86 -19.28
N LEU A 681 17.47 -25.43 -18.15
CA LEU A 681 16.17 -26.08 -17.91
C LEU A 681 15.62 -25.64 -16.56
N LEU A 682 14.31 -25.39 -16.50
CA LEU A 682 13.63 -25.07 -15.25
C LEU A 682 13.21 -26.37 -14.56
N VAL A 683 13.77 -26.63 -13.37
CA VAL A 683 13.49 -27.79 -12.54
C VAL A 683 12.60 -27.36 -11.38
N SER A 684 11.36 -27.86 -11.37
CA SER A 684 10.35 -27.50 -10.38
C SER A 684 10.00 -28.68 -9.47
N PHE A 685 9.89 -28.45 -8.17
CA PHE A 685 9.48 -29.47 -7.19
C PHE A 685 8.74 -28.85 -6.00
N TYR A 686 7.82 -29.59 -5.40
CA TYR A 686 7.15 -29.17 -4.16
C TYR A 686 8.01 -29.48 -2.94
N VAL A 687 8.06 -28.54 -1.99
CA VAL A 687 8.71 -28.73 -0.69
C VAL A 687 7.74 -28.35 0.44
N ASP A 688 7.65 -29.22 1.44
CA ASP A 688 6.92 -28.96 2.68
C ASP A 688 7.83 -28.17 3.64
N LEU A 689 7.37 -27.00 4.10
CA LEU A 689 8.08 -26.05 4.94
C LEU A 689 7.37 -25.88 6.29
N GLN A 690 8.15 -25.76 7.36
CA GLN A 690 7.67 -25.56 8.74
C GLN A 690 7.72 -24.08 9.17
N PRO A 691 7.06 -23.69 10.27
CA PRO A 691 6.94 -22.29 10.72
C PRO A 691 8.29 -21.63 10.99
N LEU A 692 8.54 -20.46 10.38
CA LEU A 692 9.77 -19.67 10.54
C LEU A 692 11.08 -20.48 10.37
N ALA A 693 11.00 -21.63 9.68
CA ALA A 693 12.07 -22.61 9.60
C ALA A 693 12.99 -22.39 8.40
N LEU A 694 14.25 -22.78 8.56
CA LEU A 694 15.25 -22.86 7.49
C LEU A 694 15.50 -24.34 7.16
N LYS A 695 15.06 -24.77 5.98
CA LYS A 695 15.16 -26.14 5.48
C LYS A 695 16.31 -26.28 4.46
N THR A 696 17.01 -27.41 4.46
CA THR A 696 18.05 -27.69 3.44
C THR A 696 17.65 -28.82 2.49
N ILE A 697 17.94 -28.60 1.20
CA ILE A 697 17.73 -29.55 0.11
C ILE A 697 19.06 -29.77 -0.62
N SER A 698 19.49 -31.02 -0.74
CA SER A 698 20.57 -31.44 -1.64
C SER A 698 20.05 -31.64 -3.06
N ILE A 699 20.67 -30.95 -4.01
CA ILE A 699 20.52 -31.17 -5.44
C ILE A 699 21.80 -31.84 -5.95
N ARG A 700 21.70 -33.09 -6.42
CA ARG A 700 22.85 -33.89 -6.87
C ARG A 700 22.74 -34.30 -8.33
N SER A 701 23.70 -33.85 -9.14
CA SER A 701 23.81 -34.20 -10.57
C SER A 701 24.38 -35.61 -10.76
N LEU A 702 23.70 -36.42 -11.56
CA LEU A 702 24.18 -37.76 -11.96
C LEU A 702 25.01 -37.75 -13.26
N GLY A 703 25.08 -36.60 -13.94
CA GLY A 703 25.77 -36.46 -15.22
C GLY A 703 25.04 -37.13 -16.41
N PRO A 704 25.71 -37.24 -17.57
CA PRO A 704 25.04 -37.53 -18.84
C PRO A 704 24.83 -39.02 -19.18
N ARG A 705 25.15 -39.97 -18.28
CA ARG A 705 25.19 -41.42 -18.60
C ARG A 705 24.43 -42.37 -17.65
N THR A 706 23.59 -41.86 -16.75
CA THR A 706 22.76 -42.70 -15.86
C THR A 706 21.39 -43.02 -16.46
N GLN A 707 20.72 -44.06 -15.95
CA GLN A 707 19.38 -44.50 -16.37
C GLN A 707 18.36 -43.35 -16.39
N LYS A 708 17.39 -43.44 -17.32
CA LYS A 708 16.18 -42.59 -17.30
C LYS A 708 15.47 -42.74 -15.95
N ILE A 709 15.52 -41.69 -15.12
CA ILE A 709 14.87 -41.67 -13.81
C ILE A 709 13.34 -41.71 -14.01
N LYS A 710 12.65 -42.71 -13.44
CA LYS A 710 11.19 -42.85 -13.57
C LYS A 710 10.38 -41.70 -12.93
N THR A 711 10.99 -40.90 -12.06
CA THR A 711 10.33 -39.83 -11.30
C THR A 711 10.47 -38.43 -11.92
N SER A 712 11.18 -38.27 -13.04
CA SER A 712 11.26 -36.98 -13.76
C SER A 712 10.16 -36.88 -14.81
N GLN A 713 9.15 -36.04 -14.59
CA GLN A 713 8.14 -35.73 -15.60
C GLN A 713 8.58 -34.52 -16.44
N ARG A 714 8.15 -34.49 -17.71
CA ARG A 714 8.52 -33.44 -18.68
C ARG A 714 7.26 -32.79 -19.19
N PHE A 715 7.32 -31.48 -19.43
CA PHE A 715 6.20 -30.82 -20.09
C PHE A 715 5.99 -31.33 -21.51
N THR A 716 4.73 -31.45 -21.91
CA THR A 716 4.37 -31.31 -23.32
C THR A 716 4.16 -29.83 -23.62
N THR A 717 4.91 -29.29 -24.58
CA THR A 717 4.62 -27.98 -25.19
C THR A 717 3.64 -28.18 -26.34
N TYR A 718 2.54 -27.42 -26.38
CA TYR A 718 1.68 -27.27 -27.56
C TYR A 718 1.75 -25.82 -28.08
N MET A 719 1.65 -25.62 -29.40
CA MET A 719 1.73 -24.30 -30.07
C MET A 719 0.59 -24.11 -31.08
N ALA A 720 0.12 -22.87 -31.24
CA ALA A 720 -0.90 -22.47 -32.21
C ALA A 720 -0.38 -22.04 -33.61
N SER A 721 0.94 -21.81 -33.74
CA SER A 721 1.54 -21.33 -35.00
C SER A 721 1.93 -22.46 -35.94
N ASN A 722 1.74 -22.25 -37.25
CA ASN A 722 2.23 -23.13 -38.31
C ASN A 722 3.77 -23.28 -38.32
N ASN A 723 4.50 -22.35 -37.70
CA ASN A 723 5.96 -22.40 -37.56
C ASN A 723 6.43 -23.37 -36.44
N ALA A 724 5.82 -24.55 -36.34
CA ALA A 724 6.31 -25.63 -35.45
C ALA A 724 7.77 -26.03 -35.75
N ASN A 725 8.26 -25.71 -36.96
CA ASN A 725 9.64 -25.93 -37.40
C ASN A 725 10.68 -24.97 -36.79
N ASP A 726 10.29 -23.77 -36.30
CA ASP A 726 11.26 -22.78 -35.79
C ASP A 726 11.90 -23.19 -34.45
N MET A 727 11.19 -23.97 -33.61
CA MET A 727 11.83 -24.67 -32.48
C MET A 727 12.52 -25.97 -32.92
N GLY A 728 13.54 -25.80 -33.78
CA GLY A 728 14.24 -26.87 -34.49
C GLY A 728 14.86 -27.97 -33.62
N ASN A 729 14.20 -29.13 -33.60
CA ASN A 729 14.53 -30.38 -32.91
C ASN A 729 14.48 -30.35 -31.36
N SER A 730 14.09 -31.48 -30.77
CA SER A 730 13.83 -31.69 -29.33
C SER A 730 15.09 -31.74 -28.45
N ARG A 731 15.87 -30.65 -28.46
CA ARG A 731 17.10 -30.50 -27.67
C ARG A 731 16.78 -30.66 -26.17
N ARG A 732 17.61 -31.45 -25.47
CA ARG A 732 17.44 -31.89 -24.08
C ARG A 732 16.15 -32.69 -23.77
N GLY A 733 15.37 -33.06 -24.78
CA GLY A 733 14.32 -34.10 -24.68
C GLY A 733 12.97 -33.65 -24.13
N LEU A 734 12.67 -32.35 -24.09
CA LEU A 734 11.30 -31.86 -23.95
C LEU A 734 10.45 -32.32 -25.15
N ALA A 735 9.15 -32.54 -24.92
CA ALA A 735 8.23 -32.89 -26.00
C ALA A 735 7.52 -31.63 -26.51
N VAL A 736 7.55 -31.42 -27.82
CA VAL A 736 6.79 -30.36 -28.51
C VAL A 736 5.81 -31.03 -29.47
N LYS A 737 4.58 -30.52 -29.53
CA LYS A 737 3.51 -30.92 -30.44
C LYS A 737 2.84 -29.66 -31.00
N THR A 738 2.12 -29.79 -32.12
CA THR A 738 1.08 -28.83 -32.48
C THR A 738 -0.08 -28.94 -31.47
N LEU A 739 -0.84 -27.87 -31.23
CA LEU A 739 -2.15 -27.99 -30.56
C LEU A 739 -3.05 -29.00 -31.32
N PRO A 740 -3.94 -29.73 -30.61
CA PRO A 740 -4.99 -30.52 -31.26
C PRO A 740 -5.93 -29.62 -32.09
N GLU A 741 -6.71 -30.22 -32.99
CA GLU A 741 -7.80 -29.51 -33.70
C GLU A 741 -8.91 -29.01 -32.76
N GLU A 742 -8.95 -29.53 -31.52
CA GLU A 742 -9.82 -29.04 -30.45
C GLU A 742 -9.50 -27.56 -30.17
N LYS A 743 -10.48 -26.68 -30.43
CA LYS A 743 -10.38 -25.23 -30.18
C LYS A 743 -10.32 -24.84 -28.69
N LYS A 744 -10.05 -25.78 -27.80
CA LYS A 744 -10.15 -25.65 -26.35
C LYS A 744 -8.99 -26.34 -25.63
N ILE A 745 -8.40 -25.65 -24.67
CA ILE A 745 -7.41 -26.16 -23.72
C ILE A 745 -8.11 -26.34 -22.36
N THR A 746 -7.87 -27.43 -21.65
CA THR A 746 -8.45 -27.66 -20.32
C THR A 746 -7.41 -28.24 -19.37
N PHE A 747 -7.27 -27.66 -18.18
CA PHE A 747 -6.50 -28.24 -17.08
C PHE A 747 -7.42 -28.61 -15.92
N ARG A 748 -7.00 -29.55 -15.08
CA ARG A 748 -7.67 -29.86 -13.81
C ARG A 748 -6.69 -30.30 -12.73
N ASN A 749 -7.06 -30.09 -11.48
CA ASN A 749 -6.43 -30.71 -10.31
C ASN A 749 -7.52 -31.38 -9.44
N SER A 750 -7.32 -31.50 -8.13
CA SER A 750 -8.30 -32.06 -7.18
C SER A 750 -9.42 -31.09 -6.77
N TYR A 751 -9.30 -29.79 -7.07
CA TYR A 751 -10.22 -28.74 -6.64
C TYR A 751 -11.00 -28.11 -7.80
N MET A 752 -10.34 -27.85 -8.93
CA MET A 752 -10.93 -27.10 -10.03
C MET A 752 -10.45 -27.58 -11.40
N LYS A 753 -11.23 -27.20 -12.42
CA LYS A 753 -10.97 -27.43 -13.84
C LYS A 753 -11.12 -26.11 -14.59
N ALA A 754 -10.03 -25.63 -15.15
CA ALA A 754 -9.95 -24.36 -15.87
C ALA A 754 -9.98 -24.59 -17.38
N SER A 755 -10.77 -23.80 -18.09
CA SER A 755 -11.05 -23.93 -19.53
C SER A 755 -10.63 -22.68 -20.29
N PHE A 756 -9.78 -22.84 -21.30
CA PHE A 756 -9.26 -21.76 -22.14
C PHE A 756 -9.53 -22.04 -23.63
N ARG A 757 -9.56 -21.00 -24.47
CA ARG A 757 -9.57 -21.15 -25.93
C ARG A 757 -8.18 -21.51 -26.46
N ALA A 758 -8.11 -22.31 -27.51
CA ALA A 758 -6.84 -22.68 -28.16
C ALA A 758 -6.29 -21.61 -29.13
N ASP A 759 -7.13 -20.70 -29.62
CA ASP A 759 -6.77 -19.68 -30.61
C ASP A 759 -6.05 -18.46 -30.01
N ASN A 760 -6.47 -18.00 -28.83
CA ASN A 760 -5.89 -16.85 -28.14
C ASN A 760 -5.51 -17.10 -26.66
N GLY A 761 -5.76 -18.30 -26.12
CA GLY A 761 -5.43 -18.66 -24.73
C GLY A 761 -6.32 -18.02 -23.66
N ARG A 762 -7.41 -17.32 -24.05
CA ARG A 762 -8.36 -16.66 -23.13
C ARG A 762 -9.04 -17.69 -22.22
N LEU A 763 -9.03 -17.47 -20.91
CA LEU A 763 -9.85 -18.23 -19.95
C LEU A 763 -11.33 -17.90 -20.19
N GLU A 764 -12.22 -18.90 -20.13
CA GLU A 764 -13.67 -18.71 -20.36
C GLU A 764 -14.55 -19.30 -19.24
N THR A 765 -14.16 -20.42 -18.62
CA THR A 765 -14.93 -21.06 -17.55
C THR A 765 -14.03 -21.72 -16.52
N VAL A 766 -14.47 -21.71 -15.26
CA VAL A 766 -13.88 -22.49 -14.16
C VAL A 766 -14.98 -23.35 -13.52
N GLU A 767 -14.65 -24.62 -13.31
CA GLU A 767 -15.54 -25.64 -12.75
C GLU A 767 -14.93 -26.11 -11.42
N ASN A 768 -15.64 -25.91 -10.32
CA ASN A 768 -15.24 -26.38 -9.00
C ASN A 768 -15.64 -27.86 -8.88
N LEU A 769 -14.63 -28.73 -8.76
CA LEU A 769 -14.78 -30.18 -8.75
C LEU A 769 -15.15 -30.74 -7.37
N VAL A 770 -15.16 -29.91 -6.32
CA VAL A 770 -15.58 -30.31 -4.96
C VAL A 770 -17.09 -30.15 -4.80
N GLU A 771 -17.67 -29.05 -5.28
CA GLU A 771 -19.12 -28.80 -5.25
C GLU A 771 -19.86 -29.20 -6.54
N GLY A 772 -19.15 -29.39 -7.66
CA GLY A 772 -19.76 -29.66 -8.97
C GLY A 772 -20.36 -28.41 -9.64
N SER A 773 -20.13 -27.21 -9.09
CA SER A 773 -20.53 -25.94 -9.68
C SER A 773 -19.62 -25.56 -10.85
N LYS A 774 -20.19 -24.89 -11.86
CA LYS A 774 -19.46 -24.41 -13.04
C LYS A 774 -19.87 -22.97 -13.33
N HIS A 775 -18.88 -22.10 -13.36
CA HIS A 775 -19.06 -20.66 -13.53
C HIS A 775 -18.44 -20.16 -14.84
N LYS A 776 -19.09 -19.16 -15.43
CA LYS A 776 -18.49 -18.25 -16.40
C LYS A 776 -17.38 -17.46 -15.72
N LEU A 777 -16.21 -17.42 -16.34
CA LEU A 777 -15.08 -16.61 -15.91
C LEU A 777 -14.24 -16.26 -17.14
N GLU A 778 -14.72 -15.28 -17.91
CA GLU A 778 -13.98 -14.75 -19.06
C GLU A 778 -12.92 -13.77 -18.59
N MET A 779 -11.66 -14.01 -18.95
CA MET A 779 -10.53 -13.15 -18.58
C MET A 779 -10.01 -12.40 -19.80
N GLU A 780 -10.16 -11.08 -19.84
CA GLU A 780 -9.86 -10.24 -21.01
C GLU A 780 -8.83 -9.17 -20.69
N LEU A 781 -7.77 -9.07 -21.52
CA LEU A 781 -6.72 -8.07 -21.40
C LEU A 781 -6.95 -6.96 -22.42
N LYS A 782 -7.19 -5.73 -21.96
CA LYS A 782 -7.66 -4.59 -22.76
C LYS A 782 -6.89 -3.32 -22.39
N ARG A 783 -7.11 -2.23 -23.13
CA ARG A 783 -6.61 -0.89 -22.76
C ARG A 783 -7.75 0.11 -22.64
N TYR A 784 -7.59 1.08 -21.75
CA TYR A 784 -8.26 2.36 -21.93
C TYR A 784 -7.48 3.24 -22.88
N GLU A 785 -8.22 4.08 -23.60
CA GLU A 785 -7.70 5.15 -24.45
C GLU A 785 -8.03 6.49 -23.79
N THR A 786 -7.18 7.50 -23.96
CA THR A 786 -7.32 8.80 -23.28
C THR A 786 -6.61 9.93 -24.04
N ALA A 787 -7.01 11.16 -23.75
CA ALA A 787 -6.29 12.39 -24.06
C ALA A 787 -6.14 13.34 -22.84
N ALA A 788 -6.51 12.88 -21.64
CA ALA A 788 -6.64 13.72 -20.43
C ALA A 788 -6.22 13.06 -19.11
N SER A 789 -5.83 11.77 -19.10
CA SER A 789 -5.16 11.14 -17.95
C SER A 789 -3.72 11.65 -17.82
N GLY A 790 -3.18 11.65 -16.60
CA GLY A 790 -1.76 11.90 -16.32
C GLY A 790 -1.25 11.03 -15.18
N ALA A 791 -0.24 11.47 -14.44
CA ALA A 791 0.35 10.70 -13.35
C ALA A 791 -0.65 10.43 -12.21
N TYR A 792 -1.51 11.41 -11.89
CA TYR A 792 -2.53 11.33 -10.85
C TYR A 792 -3.89 10.89 -11.40
N LEU A 793 -4.33 11.54 -12.48
CA LEU A 793 -5.70 11.41 -12.98
C LEU A 793 -5.91 10.20 -13.89
N PHE A 794 -7.09 9.60 -13.81
CA PHE A 794 -7.59 8.62 -14.77
C PHE A 794 -8.88 9.13 -15.44
N ARG A 795 -8.76 9.56 -16.70
CA ARG A 795 -9.84 10.10 -17.53
C ARG A 795 -9.90 9.32 -18.85
N PRO A 796 -10.52 8.13 -18.88
CA PRO A 796 -10.66 7.32 -20.09
C PRO A 796 -11.68 7.93 -21.04
N SER A 797 -11.36 8.01 -22.33
CA SER A 797 -12.29 8.38 -23.41
C SER A 797 -12.96 7.16 -24.07
N GLY A 798 -12.41 5.95 -23.85
CA GLY A 798 -12.95 4.71 -24.42
C GLY A 798 -12.14 3.47 -24.02
N ILE A 799 -12.60 2.30 -24.47
CA ILE A 799 -11.89 1.02 -24.32
C ILE A 799 -11.44 0.57 -25.71
N GLY A 800 -10.15 0.27 -25.85
CA GLY A 800 -9.54 -0.28 -27.05
C GLY A 800 -9.08 -1.73 -26.84
N GLU A 801 -9.02 -2.48 -27.95
CA GLU A 801 -8.39 -3.80 -27.97
C GLU A 801 -6.86 -3.67 -27.91
N LEU A 802 -6.21 -4.51 -27.11
CA LEU A 802 -4.76 -4.44 -26.90
C LEU A 802 -3.96 -5.36 -27.84
N LEU A 803 -4.51 -6.53 -28.18
CA LEU A 803 -3.75 -7.60 -28.81
C LEU A 803 -3.78 -7.48 -30.35
N PRO A 804 -2.66 -7.11 -31.01
CA PRO A 804 -2.57 -7.24 -32.46
C PRO A 804 -2.56 -8.73 -32.83
N TYR A 805 -3.35 -9.11 -33.83
CA TYR A 805 -3.30 -10.45 -34.40
C TYR A 805 -2.03 -10.62 -35.27
N PRO A 806 -1.33 -11.77 -35.21
CA PRO A 806 -1.60 -12.96 -34.42
C PRO A 806 -0.82 -13.03 -33.09
N VAL A 807 -1.44 -13.62 -32.06
CA VAL A 807 -0.76 -13.99 -30.80
C VAL A 807 -0.22 -15.41 -30.85
N THR A 808 0.80 -15.72 -30.04
CA THR A 808 1.30 -17.09 -29.86
C THR A 808 0.77 -17.68 -28.56
N VAL A 809 -0.12 -18.66 -28.67
CA VAL A 809 -0.54 -19.50 -27.52
C VAL A 809 0.44 -20.66 -27.36
N ARG A 810 0.98 -20.81 -26.15
CA ARG A 810 1.79 -21.95 -25.72
C ARG A 810 1.14 -22.63 -24.52
N VAL A 811 0.92 -23.94 -24.61
CA VAL A 811 0.49 -24.77 -23.47
C VAL A 811 1.69 -25.52 -22.91
N LEU A 812 1.78 -25.62 -21.58
CA LEU A 812 2.76 -26.40 -20.85
C LEU A 812 2.03 -27.27 -19.82
N GLU A 813 1.94 -28.58 -20.08
CA GLU A 813 1.22 -29.54 -19.23
C GLU A 813 2.18 -30.47 -18.45
N GLY A 814 1.95 -30.70 -17.15
CA GLY A 814 2.72 -31.66 -16.35
C GLY A 814 2.15 -31.99 -14.95
N SER A 815 2.78 -32.95 -14.25
CA SER A 815 2.24 -33.55 -13.02
C SER A 815 2.19 -32.67 -11.77
N LEU A 816 3.02 -31.63 -11.68
CA LEU A 816 3.06 -30.71 -10.54
C LEU A 816 2.24 -29.44 -10.82
N PHE A 817 2.24 -28.97 -12.06
CA PHE A 817 1.39 -27.87 -12.53
C PHE A 817 1.29 -27.88 -14.05
N SER A 818 0.25 -27.23 -14.56
CA SER A 818 0.05 -26.91 -15.98
C SER A 818 -0.22 -25.42 -16.14
N GLU A 819 0.21 -24.83 -17.26
CA GLU A 819 0.01 -23.41 -17.56
C GLU A 819 -0.26 -23.12 -19.04
N VAL A 820 -1.05 -22.08 -19.30
CA VAL A 820 -1.18 -21.43 -20.62
C VAL A 820 -0.32 -20.18 -20.59
N GLN A 821 0.45 -19.96 -21.64
CA GLN A 821 1.18 -18.73 -21.90
C GLN A 821 0.64 -18.11 -23.20
N VAL A 822 0.26 -16.84 -23.15
CA VAL A 822 -0.12 -16.03 -24.32
C VAL A 822 0.97 -14.99 -24.53
N ILE A 823 1.60 -15.04 -25.71
CA ILE A 823 2.76 -14.24 -26.08
C ILE A 823 2.36 -13.31 -27.23
N ALA A 824 2.53 -12.00 -27.01
CA ALA A 824 2.33 -10.93 -27.98
C ALA A 824 3.52 -9.95 -27.90
N ASN A 825 3.66 -9.05 -28.88
CA ASN A 825 4.85 -8.19 -29.00
C ASN A 825 5.17 -7.36 -27.74
N SER A 826 4.15 -6.87 -27.04
CA SER A 826 4.27 -6.04 -25.83
C SER A 826 3.87 -6.74 -24.53
N VAL A 827 3.48 -8.02 -24.58
CA VAL A 827 2.86 -8.72 -23.44
C VAL A 827 3.21 -10.21 -23.39
N VAL A 828 3.55 -10.69 -22.18
CA VAL A 828 3.45 -12.12 -21.82
C VAL A 828 2.42 -12.30 -20.71
N LEU A 829 1.40 -13.11 -20.96
CA LEU A 829 0.37 -13.48 -19.98
C LEU A 829 0.47 -14.98 -19.69
N ILE A 830 0.76 -15.35 -18.43
CA ILE A 830 0.87 -16.74 -17.97
C ILE A 830 -0.24 -17.01 -16.97
N VAL A 831 -1.03 -18.08 -17.19
CA VAL A 831 -2.04 -18.58 -16.23
C VAL A 831 -1.70 -20.02 -15.84
N ARG A 832 -1.43 -20.24 -14.56
CA ARG A 832 -0.94 -21.51 -13.99
C ARG A 832 -1.96 -22.12 -13.02
N LEU A 833 -2.20 -23.43 -13.18
CA LEU A 833 -2.93 -24.27 -12.23
C LEU A 833 -1.98 -25.26 -11.55
N TYR A 834 -1.87 -25.16 -10.23
CA TYR A 834 -1.06 -26.08 -9.41
C TYR A 834 -1.78 -27.40 -9.17
N ASN A 835 -1.15 -28.52 -9.55
CA ASN A 835 -1.65 -29.86 -9.26
C ASN A 835 -1.18 -30.33 -7.88
N THR A 836 -1.88 -29.89 -6.84
CA THR A 836 -1.64 -30.22 -5.43
C THR A 836 -2.96 -30.27 -4.65
N THR A 837 -2.98 -31.01 -3.54
CA THR A 837 -4.11 -31.09 -2.58
C THR A 837 -3.93 -30.13 -1.39
N THR A 838 -3.09 -29.10 -1.55
CA THR A 838 -2.90 -28.01 -0.57
C THR A 838 -3.61 -26.74 -1.04
N ASP A 839 -3.72 -25.72 -0.18
CA ASP A 839 -4.38 -24.44 -0.52
C ASP A 839 -3.84 -23.78 -1.80
N LEU A 840 -2.55 -24.00 -2.14
CA LEU A 840 -1.94 -23.56 -3.41
C LEU A 840 -2.68 -24.10 -4.67
N GLY A 841 -3.38 -25.22 -4.57
CA GLY A 841 -4.22 -25.78 -5.63
C GLY A 841 -5.63 -25.18 -5.73
N LYS A 842 -6.04 -24.31 -4.80
CA LYS A 842 -7.38 -23.69 -4.78
C LYS A 842 -7.48 -22.38 -5.57
N SER A 843 -6.41 -21.95 -6.22
CA SER A 843 -6.32 -20.69 -6.99
C SER A 843 -5.63 -20.90 -8.34
N LEU A 844 -6.03 -20.12 -9.35
CA LEU A 844 -5.22 -19.89 -10.55
C LEU A 844 -4.23 -18.74 -10.29
N GLU A 845 -2.96 -18.96 -10.61
CA GLU A 845 -1.93 -17.92 -10.53
C GLU A 845 -1.74 -17.27 -11.89
N ILE A 846 -1.67 -15.93 -11.91
CA ILE A 846 -1.56 -15.13 -13.12
C ILE A 846 -0.29 -14.27 -13.00
N THR A 847 0.58 -14.36 -14.00
CA THR A 847 1.71 -13.42 -14.17
C THR A 847 1.56 -12.74 -15.52
N LEU A 848 1.49 -11.41 -15.50
CA LEU A 848 1.57 -10.57 -16.68
C LEU A 848 2.91 -9.84 -16.69
N ILE A 849 3.60 -9.83 -17.83
CA ILE A 849 4.75 -8.95 -18.09
C ILE A 849 4.33 -8.00 -19.23
N SER A 850 4.49 -6.70 -19.02
CA SER A 850 4.15 -5.64 -19.99
C SER A 850 5.39 -4.84 -20.41
N ASP A 851 5.43 -4.48 -21.69
CA ASP A 851 6.33 -3.47 -22.25
C ASP A 851 5.50 -2.47 -23.09
N LEU A 852 5.22 -1.32 -22.49
CA LEU A 852 4.45 -0.24 -23.11
C LEU A 852 5.31 0.72 -23.96
N THR A 853 6.62 0.47 -24.15
CA THR A 853 7.56 1.38 -24.84
C THR A 853 7.14 1.78 -26.25
N ASN A 854 6.33 0.94 -26.92
CA ASN A 854 5.83 1.18 -28.28
C ASN A 854 4.32 1.47 -28.33
N MET A 855 3.71 1.90 -27.22
CA MET A 855 2.30 2.32 -27.15
C MET A 855 2.17 3.85 -27.06
N TYR A 856 0.93 4.34 -27.12
CA TYR A 856 0.58 5.75 -27.02
C TYR A 856 -0.75 5.86 -26.28
N ASN A 857 -0.82 6.69 -25.23
CA ASN A 857 -1.99 6.89 -24.34
C ASN A 857 -2.76 5.60 -24.04
N ALA A 858 -2.04 4.63 -23.45
CA ALA A 858 -2.54 3.30 -23.18
C ALA A 858 -2.48 3.00 -21.68
N GLU A 859 -3.64 2.67 -21.11
CA GLU A 859 -3.76 2.24 -19.71
C GLU A 859 -4.25 0.79 -19.70
N LEU A 860 -3.32 -0.12 -19.43
CA LEU A 860 -3.47 -1.57 -19.54
C LEU A 860 -4.30 -2.12 -18.37
N PHE A 861 -5.33 -2.91 -18.65
CA PHE A 861 -6.14 -3.54 -17.61
C PHE A 861 -6.55 -4.99 -17.94
N LEU A 862 -6.82 -5.77 -16.90
CA LEU A 862 -7.28 -7.15 -16.97
C LEU A 862 -8.66 -7.21 -16.31
N ARG A 863 -9.66 -7.67 -17.07
CA ARG A 863 -11.05 -7.82 -16.63
C ARG A 863 -11.42 -9.28 -16.49
N PHE A 864 -12.22 -9.58 -15.48
CA PHE A 864 -12.84 -10.86 -15.18
C PHE A 864 -14.37 -10.70 -15.25
N SER A 865 -15.00 -11.22 -16.30
CA SER A 865 -16.46 -11.11 -16.51
C SER A 865 -17.12 -12.47 -16.20
N THR A 866 -18.00 -12.47 -15.19
CA THR A 866 -18.55 -13.67 -14.55
C THR A 866 -20.06 -13.83 -14.71
N ASP A 867 -20.64 -14.86 -14.10
CA ASP A 867 -22.07 -15.04 -13.88
C ASP A 867 -22.54 -14.69 -12.45
N ILE A 868 -21.66 -14.10 -11.63
CA ILE A 868 -21.93 -13.75 -10.22
C ILE A 868 -22.80 -12.49 -10.15
N ALA A 869 -23.94 -12.57 -9.48
CA ALA A 869 -24.92 -11.49 -9.37
C ALA A 869 -24.58 -10.48 -8.25
N ASN A 870 -23.47 -9.75 -8.41
CA ASN A 870 -22.93 -8.86 -7.37
C ASN A 870 -23.73 -7.57 -7.09
N ASN A 871 -24.81 -7.31 -7.82
CA ASN A 871 -25.69 -6.13 -7.66
C ASN A 871 -24.92 -4.79 -7.63
N ARG A 872 -23.88 -4.65 -8.47
CA ARG A 872 -22.98 -3.48 -8.52
C ARG A 872 -22.17 -3.23 -7.23
N THR A 873 -22.06 -4.22 -6.34
CA THR A 873 -21.20 -4.18 -5.15
C THR A 873 -19.93 -5.01 -5.34
N PHE A 874 -18.79 -4.48 -4.92
CA PHE A 874 -17.51 -5.18 -4.89
C PHE A 874 -16.71 -4.70 -3.68
N HIS A 875 -15.56 -5.30 -3.40
CA HIS A 875 -14.76 -5.01 -2.21
C HIS A 875 -13.29 -4.80 -2.57
N THR A 876 -12.62 -3.85 -1.93
CA THR A 876 -11.16 -3.67 -1.99
C THR A 876 -10.56 -3.54 -0.60
N ASP A 877 -9.30 -3.94 -0.43
CA ASP A 877 -8.61 -3.79 0.86
C ASP A 877 -8.13 -2.35 1.11
N SER A 878 -8.40 -1.81 2.31
CA SER A 878 -7.75 -0.60 2.80
C SER A 878 -6.42 -0.99 3.44
N LEU A 879 -5.30 -0.62 2.80
CA LEU A 879 -3.92 -0.77 3.31
C LEU A 879 -3.56 -2.18 3.83
N GLY A 880 -4.16 -3.25 3.26
CA GLY A 880 -3.93 -4.63 3.66
C GLY A 880 -4.53 -5.04 5.01
N PHE A 881 -5.39 -4.20 5.61
CA PHE A 881 -5.94 -4.41 6.95
C PHE A 881 -7.35 -4.98 6.95
N GLN A 882 -8.28 -4.24 6.32
CA GLN A 882 -9.71 -4.53 6.32
C GLN A 882 -10.30 -4.37 4.91
N MET A 883 -11.42 -5.04 4.64
CA MET A 883 -12.15 -4.93 3.37
C MET A 883 -13.19 -3.82 3.45
N MET A 884 -13.21 -2.96 2.43
CA MET A 884 -14.22 -1.90 2.26
C MET A 884 -15.22 -2.32 1.18
N GLU A 885 -16.52 -2.21 1.44
CA GLU A 885 -17.55 -2.39 0.40
C GLU A 885 -17.59 -1.16 -0.51
N ARG A 886 -17.68 -1.40 -1.82
CA ARG A 886 -17.65 -0.42 -2.92
C ARG A 886 -18.92 -0.60 -3.75
N THR A 887 -19.54 0.50 -4.18
CA THR A 887 -20.71 0.49 -5.07
C THR A 887 -20.40 1.23 -6.37
N THR A 888 -20.73 0.62 -7.51
CA THR A 888 -20.55 1.22 -8.83
C THR A 888 -21.65 2.24 -9.14
N SER A 889 -21.26 3.49 -9.39
CA SER A 889 -22.15 4.54 -9.90
C SER A 889 -22.07 4.62 -11.42
N HIS A 890 -23.22 4.65 -12.10
CA HIS A 890 -23.32 4.95 -13.53
C HIS A 890 -23.63 6.42 -13.82
N VAL A 891 -23.73 7.26 -12.78
CA VAL A 891 -23.91 8.72 -12.89
C VAL A 891 -22.56 9.44 -12.85
N LEU A 892 -21.58 8.84 -12.18
CA LEU A 892 -20.21 9.35 -12.10
C LEU A 892 -19.34 8.93 -13.30
N PRO A 893 -18.28 9.71 -13.62
CA PRO A 893 -17.24 9.30 -14.56
C PRO A 893 -16.60 7.96 -14.19
N MET A 894 -16.13 7.21 -15.18
CA MET A 894 -15.58 5.85 -14.98
C MET A 894 -14.41 5.79 -13.98
N GLY A 895 -13.61 6.86 -13.90
CA GLY A 895 -12.52 6.98 -12.92
C GLY A 895 -12.98 6.98 -11.45
N ALA A 896 -14.24 7.32 -11.17
CA ALA A 896 -14.83 7.28 -9.83
C ALA A 896 -15.16 5.86 -9.34
N ASN A 897 -15.27 4.89 -10.26
CA ASN A 897 -15.54 3.48 -9.94
C ASN A 897 -14.25 2.67 -9.72
N TYR A 898 -13.09 3.32 -9.73
CA TYR A 898 -11.80 2.74 -9.38
C TYR A 898 -11.42 3.09 -7.94
N TYR A 899 -10.99 2.09 -7.19
CA TYR A 899 -10.56 2.19 -5.80
C TYR A 899 -9.18 1.53 -5.63
N PRO A 900 -8.39 1.94 -4.64
CA PRO A 900 -7.11 1.28 -4.40
C PRO A 900 -7.34 -0.11 -3.80
N ALA A 901 -6.43 -1.03 -4.14
CA ALA A 901 -6.24 -2.30 -3.48
C ALA A 901 -4.74 -2.57 -3.36
N THR A 902 -4.30 -3.10 -2.22
CA THR A 902 -2.88 -3.28 -1.89
C THR A 902 -2.52 -4.75 -1.73
N THR A 903 -3.53 -5.60 -1.50
CA THR A 903 -3.43 -7.04 -1.28
C THR A 903 -4.56 -7.84 -1.94
N MET A 904 -5.81 -7.38 -1.98
CA MET A 904 -6.93 -8.10 -2.63
C MET A 904 -8.19 -7.25 -2.89
N GLY A 905 -9.02 -7.75 -3.81
CA GLY A 905 -10.42 -7.34 -3.96
C GLY A 905 -11.31 -8.53 -4.32
N PHE A 906 -12.63 -8.41 -4.12
CA PHE A 906 -13.56 -9.48 -4.52
C PHE A 906 -14.94 -8.94 -4.94
N LEU A 907 -15.68 -9.77 -5.69
CA LEU A 907 -17.13 -9.64 -5.83
C LEU A 907 -17.80 -10.97 -5.44
N GLN A 908 -19.07 -10.91 -5.03
CA GLN A 908 -19.82 -12.09 -4.62
C GLN A 908 -21.33 -11.93 -4.82
N ASP A 909 -22.02 -13.05 -4.86
CA ASP A 909 -23.47 -13.18 -4.63
C ASP A 909 -23.72 -14.23 -3.52
N PRO A 910 -24.97 -14.64 -3.21
CA PRO A 910 -25.25 -15.66 -2.20
C PRO A 910 -24.68 -17.07 -2.47
N LYS A 911 -24.18 -17.34 -3.68
CA LYS A 911 -23.72 -18.66 -4.13
C LYS A 911 -22.21 -18.70 -4.34
N ALA A 912 -21.62 -17.64 -4.86
CA ALA A 912 -20.21 -17.62 -5.25
C ALA A 912 -19.50 -16.30 -4.96
N ARG A 913 -18.19 -16.40 -4.64
CA ARG A 913 -17.25 -15.28 -4.53
C ARG A 913 -16.09 -15.49 -5.50
N LEU A 914 -15.74 -14.45 -6.26
CA LEU A 914 -14.47 -14.35 -6.99
C LEU A 914 -13.55 -13.40 -6.22
N THR A 915 -12.46 -13.94 -5.66
CA THR A 915 -11.41 -13.14 -5.01
C THR A 915 -10.20 -13.00 -5.94
N LEU A 916 -9.78 -11.76 -6.16
CA LEU A 916 -8.55 -11.36 -6.84
C LEU A 916 -7.50 -10.98 -5.79
N HIS A 917 -6.39 -11.69 -5.73
CA HIS A 917 -5.24 -11.36 -4.89
C HIS A 917 -4.16 -10.63 -5.70
N LEU A 918 -3.51 -9.67 -5.06
CA LEU A 918 -2.44 -8.85 -5.60
C LEU A 918 -1.14 -9.10 -4.82
N ALA A 919 0.01 -9.04 -5.52
CA ALA A 919 1.35 -8.98 -4.92
C ALA A 919 1.93 -7.55 -4.85
N GLN A 920 1.22 -6.57 -5.41
CA GLN A 920 1.59 -5.15 -5.48
C GLN A 920 0.33 -4.31 -5.70
N ALA A 921 0.32 -3.07 -5.21
CA ALA A 921 -0.84 -2.20 -5.28
C ALA A 921 -1.23 -1.86 -6.74
N HIS A 922 -2.54 -1.79 -6.97
CA HIS A 922 -3.17 -1.45 -8.25
C HIS A 922 -4.54 -0.80 -8.00
N GLY A 923 -5.07 -0.09 -8.99
CA GLY A 923 -6.49 0.28 -9.02
C GLY A 923 -7.36 -0.93 -9.38
N ILE A 924 -8.39 -1.21 -8.58
CA ILE A 924 -9.46 -2.18 -8.87
C ILE A 924 -10.77 -1.44 -9.14
N GLY A 925 -11.54 -1.90 -10.13
CA GLY A 925 -12.88 -1.39 -10.44
C GLY A 925 -13.89 -2.49 -10.77
N SER A 926 -15.15 -2.09 -10.93
CA SER A 926 -16.25 -2.92 -11.41
C SER A 926 -17.21 -2.01 -12.18
N GLN A 927 -17.23 -2.08 -13.52
CA GLN A 927 -18.07 -1.17 -14.33
C GLN A 927 -19.47 -1.72 -14.59
N GLN A 928 -19.64 -3.04 -14.51
CA GLN A 928 -20.90 -3.74 -14.79
C GLN A 928 -21.10 -4.88 -13.79
N ASN A 929 -22.34 -5.31 -13.61
CA ASN A 929 -22.67 -6.42 -12.73
C ASN A 929 -21.97 -7.71 -13.20
N GLY A 930 -21.25 -8.37 -12.29
CA GLY A 930 -20.46 -9.58 -12.56
C GLY A 930 -19.07 -9.33 -13.13
N GLU A 931 -18.65 -8.07 -13.34
CA GLU A 931 -17.30 -7.73 -13.80
C GLU A 931 -16.42 -7.23 -12.64
N LEU A 932 -15.19 -7.74 -12.56
CA LEU A 932 -14.12 -7.19 -11.72
C LEU A 932 -12.91 -6.91 -12.60
N GLU A 933 -12.28 -5.76 -12.47
CA GLU A 933 -11.11 -5.39 -13.28
C GLU A 933 -10.00 -4.76 -12.44
N VAL A 934 -8.76 -4.92 -12.92
CA VAL A 934 -7.55 -4.37 -12.30
C VAL A 934 -6.73 -3.65 -13.37
N MET A 935 -6.35 -2.40 -13.11
CA MET A 935 -5.46 -1.63 -13.97
C MET A 935 -4.01 -1.95 -13.59
N LEU A 936 -3.17 -2.23 -14.58
CA LEU A 936 -1.90 -2.94 -14.41
C LEU A 936 -0.66 -2.10 -14.76
N ASP A 937 -0.77 -1.25 -15.77
CA ASP A 937 0.34 -0.45 -16.31
C ASP A 937 -0.20 0.74 -17.13
N ARG A 938 0.57 1.83 -17.22
CA ARG A 938 0.11 3.12 -17.78
C ARG A 938 1.24 3.84 -18.51
N PHE A 939 1.02 4.24 -19.76
CA PHE A 939 1.93 5.09 -20.54
C PHE A 939 1.15 6.23 -21.20
N LEU A 940 1.51 7.48 -20.86
CA LEU A 940 0.71 8.68 -21.14
C LEU A 940 1.57 9.81 -21.68
N MET A 941 1.03 10.55 -22.65
CA MET A 941 1.78 11.53 -23.45
C MET A 941 1.56 12.98 -23.03
N GLN A 942 0.77 13.22 -21.99
CA GLN A 942 0.45 14.53 -21.42
C GLN A 942 0.59 14.54 -19.88
N ASP A 943 0.81 15.73 -19.34
CA ASP A 943 0.66 16.07 -17.91
C ASP A 943 -0.83 16.36 -17.61
N ASP A 944 -1.29 16.12 -16.37
CA ASP A 944 -2.68 16.33 -15.93
C ASP A 944 -2.90 17.64 -15.15
N GLY A 945 -1.94 18.57 -15.20
CA GLY A 945 -2.05 19.90 -14.62
C GLY A 945 -1.96 19.92 -13.09
N ARG A 946 -1.42 18.86 -12.46
CA ARG A 946 -1.30 18.72 -10.99
C ARG A 946 0.11 18.99 -10.43
N GLY A 947 0.95 19.70 -11.20
CA GLY A 947 2.20 20.30 -10.70
C GLY A 947 3.48 19.58 -11.12
N VAL A 948 3.39 18.32 -11.52
CA VAL A 948 4.54 17.50 -11.97
C VAL A 948 5.19 18.06 -13.23
N GLN A 949 4.43 18.65 -14.15
CA GLN A 949 4.93 19.25 -15.40
C GLN A 949 5.69 18.24 -16.27
N GLU A 950 5.35 16.94 -16.17
CA GLU A 950 5.97 15.85 -16.93
C GLU A 950 4.94 14.76 -17.22
N ALA A 951 4.87 14.31 -18.47
CA ALA A 951 4.02 13.20 -18.88
C ALA A 951 4.61 11.85 -18.44
N LEU A 952 3.78 10.82 -18.24
CA LEU A 952 4.20 9.48 -17.80
C LEU A 952 4.84 8.68 -18.96
N GLN A 953 6.04 9.12 -19.39
CA GLN A 953 6.76 8.69 -20.59
C GLN A 953 8.06 7.89 -20.31
N ASP A 954 8.18 7.24 -19.15
CA ASP A 954 9.36 6.43 -18.78
C ASP A 954 9.03 4.96 -18.47
N PRO A 955 8.46 4.22 -19.45
CA PRO A 955 8.00 2.85 -19.26
C PRO A 955 9.14 1.95 -18.81
N GLN A 956 8.82 1.10 -17.84
CA GLN A 956 9.68 0.03 -17.36
C GLN A 956 9.00 -1.30 -17.74
N ILE A 957 9.77 -2.37 -17.93
CA ILE A 957 9.17 -3.70 -18.12
C ILE A 957 8.54 -4.12 -16.80
N ALA A 958 7.22 -3.94 -16.66
CA ALA A 958 6.49 -4.19 -15.44
C ALA A 958 6.02 -5.65 -15.40
N ARG A 959 5.87 -6.20 -14.19
CA ARG A 959 5.39 -7.56 -13.96
C ARG A 959 4.27 -7.54 -12.94
N ALA A 960 3.01 -7.56 -13.36
CA ALA A 960 1.91 -7.72 -12.43
C ALA A 960 1.75 -9.21 -12.06
N GLN A 961 1.91 -9.53 -10.77
CA GLN A 961 1.58 -10.85 -10.24
C GLN A 961 0.22 -10.78 -9.53
N LEU A 962 -0.69 -11.69 -9.90
CA LEU A 962 -2.06 -11.80 -9.39
C LEU A 962 -2.42 -13.27 -9.09
N LYS A 963 -3.48 -13.50 -8.32
CA LYS A 963 -4.18 -14.81 -8.27
C LYS A 963 -5.68 -14.62 -8.30
N ILE A 964 -6.40 -15.57 -8.89
CA ILE A 964 -7.86 -15.65 -8.78
C ILE A 964 -8.29 -16.92 -8.06
N GLN A 965 -9.19 -16.77 -7.09
CA GLN A 965 -9.76 -17.83 -6.26
C GLN A 965 -11.29 -17.74 -6.35
N LEU A 966 -11.90 -18.78 -6.92
CA LEU A 966 -13.34 -18.96 -7.01
C LEU A 966 -13.80 -19.88 -5.89
N GLU A 967 -14.81 -19.47 -5.15
CA GLU A 967 -15.36 -20.16 -3.99
C GLU A 967 -16.89 -20.20 -4.12
N THR A 968 -17.54 -21.34 -3.84
CA THR A 968 -18.95 -21.58 -4.24
C THR A 968 -19.86 -22.20 -3.17
N ASP A 969 -19.59 -21.93 -1.89
CA ASP A 969 -20.44 -22.31 -0.75
C ASP A 969 -20.62 -21.13 0.21
N GLY A 970 -21.80 -21.05 0.84
CA GLY A 970 -21.94 -20.41 2.14
C GLY A 970 -21.61 -18.91 2.17
N TYR A 971 -22.15 -18.12 1.24
CA TYR A 971 -22.12 -16.66 1.35
C TYR A 971 -23.41 -16.13 1.97
N CYS A 972 -23.26 -15.27 2.97
CA CYS A 972 -24.39 -14.81 3.75
C CYS A 972 -25.38 -13.97 2.91
N THR A 973 -26.65 -14.36 2.94
CA THR A 973 -27.74 -13.70 2.23
C THR A 973 -28.20 -12.41 2.90
N HIS A 974 -28.35 -12.42 4.23
CA HIS A 974 -28.90 -11.31 5.02
C HIS A 974 -28.15 -11.16 6.36
N ASP A 975 -27.86 -9.91 6.73
CA ASP A 975 -27.47 -9.45 8.08
C ASP A 975 -26.24 -10.12 8.75
N CYS A 976 -25.14 -10.27 8.01
CA CYS A 976 -23.85 -10.74 8.56
C CYS A 976 -22.82 -9.63 8.86
N GLY A 977 -23.21 -8.35 8.81
CA GLY A 977 -22.27 -7.23 8.99
C GLY A 977 -21.16 -7.20 7.93
N LEU A 978 -19.91 -6.99 8.37
CA LEU A 978 -18.76 -6.82 7.47
C LEU A 978 -18.36 -8.10 6.73
N ARG A 979 -18.38 -8.03 5.40
CA ARG A 979 -17.95 -9.09 4.48
C ARG A 979 -16.43 -9.18 4.45
N ASN A 980 -15.89 -10.19 5.11
CA ASN A 980 -14.46 -10.46 5.20
C ASN A 980 -14.04 -11.57 4.20
N PRO A 981 -12.74 -11.74 3.91
CA PRO A 981 -12.26 -12.88 3.13
C PRO A 981 -12.51 -14.22 3.85
N SER A 982 -12.46 -15.34 3.13
CA SER A 982 -12.52 -16.68 3.74
C SER A 982 -11.20 -17.00 4.46
N ASP A 983 -11.21 -17.97 5.37
CA ASP A 983 -9.98 -18.52 5.98
C ASP A 983 -8.96 -18.98 4.91
N VAL A 984 -9.44 -19.48 3.76
CA VAL A 984 -8.59 -19.92 2.65
C VAL A 984 -8.01 -18.70 1.92
N ALA A 985 -8.83 -17.70 1.59
CA ALA A 985 -8.41 -16.49 0.88
C ALA A 985 -7.33 -15.70 1.65
N LEU A 986 -7.46 -15.58 2.98
CA LEU A 986 -6.42 -14.97 3.82
C LEU A 986 -5.09 -15.74 3.74
N ARG A 987 -5.15 -17.08 3.78
CA ARG A 987 -3.93 -17.91 3.66
C ARG A 987 -3.32 -17.83 2.25
N THR A 988 -4.12 -17.90 1.19
CA THR A 988 -3.67 -17.68 -0.20
C THR A 988 -2.96 -16.33 -0.34
N ASN A 989 -3.49 -15.28 0.28
CA ASN A 989 -2.89 -13.95 0.22
C ASN A 989 -1.56 -13.85 0.98
N GLN A 990 -1.52 -14.32 2.24
CA GLN A 990 -0.27 -14.38 3.02
C GLN A 990 0.80 -15.22 2.33
N ASP A 991 0.42 -16.33 1.69
CA ASP A 991 1.35 -17.18 0.92
C ASP A 991 1.92 -16.50 -0.32
N PHE A 992 1.17 -15.55 -0.89
CA PHE A 992 1.54 -14.80 -2.07
C PHE A 992 2.42 -13.58 -1.76
N ASN A 993 2.03 -12.79 -0.74
CA ASN A 993 2.75 -11.59 -0.32
C ASN A 993 4.02 -11.90 0.51
N TYR A 994 4.08 -13.06 1.17
CA TYR A 994 5.27 -13.52 1.91
C TYR A 994 5.78 -14.87 1.38
N PRO A 995 6.35 -14.95 0.16
CA PRO A 995 6.90 -16.18 -0.39
C PRO A 995 8.13 -16.67 0.39
N PRO A 996 8.50 -17.96 0.32
CA PRO A 996 9.75 -18.48 0.89
C PRO A 996 10.99 -17.86 0.25
N TYR A 997 12.03 -17.63 1.05
CA TYR A 997 13.29 -17.11 0.56
C TYR A 997 14.24 -18.25 0.21
N VAL A 998 14.64 -18.35 -1.06
CA VAL A 998 15.46 -19.43 -1.61
C VAL A 998 16.87 -18.92 -1.90
N THR A 999 17.89 -19.59 -1.36
CA THR A 999 19.30 -19.29 -1.64
C THR A 999 20.05 -20.53 -2.10
N LEU A 1000 21.01 -20.32 -3.00
CA LEU A 1000 21.73 -21.35 -3.74
C LEU A 1000 23.20 -21.35 -3.33
N GLU A 1001 23.72 -22.53 -2.97
CA GLU A 1001 25.15 -22.72 -2.89
C GLU A 1001 25.77 -22.87 -4.29
N GLN A 1002 26.89 -22.20 -4.57
CA GLN A 1002 27.61 -22.29 -5.85
C GLN A 1002 28.80 -23.27 -5.81
N VAL A 1003 29.38 -23.49 -4.63
CA VAL A 1003 30.47 -24.44 -4.37
C VAL A 1003 30.16 -25.15 -3.05
N ARG A 1004 30.16 -26.49 -3.03
CA ARG A 1004 29.74 -27.27 -1.86
C ARG A 1004 30.61 -26.96 -0.64
N SER A 1005 30.09 -26.18 0.28
CA SER A 1005 30.61 -26.07 1.64
C SER A 1005 30.32 -27.40 2.33
N ASN A 1006 31.26 -27.98 3.06
CA ASN A 1006 31.12 -29.33 3.64
C ASN A 1006 30.17 -29.40 4.87
N PHE A 1007 29.11 -28.59 4.88
CA PHE A 1007 28.02 -28.66 5.84
C PHE A 1007 27.21 -29.95 5.65
N ALA A 1008 26.88 -30.63 6.76
CA ALA A 1008 25.80 -31.61 6.74
C ALA A 1008 24.47 -30.93 6.38
N LEU A 1009 23.52 -31.69 5.82
CA LEU A 1009 22.15 -31.20 5.70
C LEU A 1009 21.52 -31.12 7.10
N PHE A 1010 20.73 -30.08 7.35
CA PHE A 1010 20.04 -29.80 8.61
C PHE A 1010 18.71 -29.07 8.33
N ASP A 1011 17.80 -29.10 9.30
CA ASP A 1011 16.65 -28.18 9.35
C ASP A 1011 16.74 -27.38 10.66
N TYR A 1012 16.68 -26.05 10.60
CA TYR A 1012 16.58 -25.18 11.77
C TYR A 1012 15.13 -24.76 11.98
N LYS A 1013 14.64 -24.91 13.22
CA LYS A 1013 13.24 -24.76 13.60
C LYS A 1013 13.20 -23.89 14.87
N PRO A 1014 12.77 -22.62 14.78
CA PRO A 1014 12.78 -21.71 15.94
C PRO A 1014 11.48 -21.68 16.73
N LEU A 1015 10.41 -22.32 16.23
CA LEU A 1015 9.11 -22.41 16.90
C LEU A 1015 8.84 -23.86 17.31
N GLU A 1016 8.27 -24.03 18.50
CA GLU A 1016 7.78 -25.31 19.01
C GLU A 1016 6.40 -25.67 18.41
N SER A 1017 5.62 -24.66 18.02
CA SER A 1017 4.29 -24.83 17.44
C SER A 1017 3.91 -23.74 16.41
N GLU A 1018 2.72 -23.88 15.80
CA GLU A 1018 2.18 -22.94 14.83
C GLU A 1018 1.36 -21.84 15.51
N LEU A 1019 1.38 -20.62 14.97
CA LEU A 1019 0.36 -19.63 15.35
C LEU A 1019 -1.04 -20.09 14.90
N PRO A 1020 -2.10 -19.68 15.62
CA PRO A 1020 -3.49 -19.86 15.19
C PRO A 1020 -3.74 -19.33 13.77
N CYS A 1021 -4.68 -19.93 13.03
CA CYS A 1021 -4.90 -19.60 11.62
C CYS A 1021 -5.40 -18.15 11.38
N ASP A 1022 -6.01 -17.53 12.39
CA ASP A 1022 -6.47 -16.14 12.39
C ASP A 1022 -5.37 -15.13 12.77
N ILE A 1023 -4.19 -15.58 13.24
CA ILE A 1023 -3.10 -14.71 13.71
C ILE A 1023 -1.96 -14.61 12.67
N HIS A 1024 -1.64 -13.39 12.26
CA HIS A 1024 -0.48 -13.07 11.44
C HIS A 1024 0.61 -12.34 12.25
N LEU A 1025 1.83 -12.88 12.25
CA LEU A 1025 3.03 -12.18 12.74
C LEU A 1025 3.46 -11.13 11.69
N VAL A 1026 2.98 -9.90 11.82
CA VAL A 1026 3.27 -8.78 10.89
C VAL A 1026 4.78 -8.48 10.89
N MET A 1027 5.39 -8.39 12.06
CA MET A 1027 6.78 -7.96 12.25
C MET A 1027 7.44 -8.66 13.45
N MET A 1028 8.73 -8.96 13.34
CA MET A 1028 9.58 -9.41 14.46
C MET A 1028 11.01 -8.92 14.24
N LYS A 1029 11.43 -7.92 15.01
CA LYS A 1029 12.70 -7.19 14.82
C LYS A 1029 13.41 -6.91 16.16
N PRO A 1030 14.72 -6.65 16.19
CA PRO A 1030 15.34 -5.92 17.30
C PRO A 1030 14.63 -4.57 17.46
N VAL A 1031 14.31 -4.14 18.68
CA VAL A 1031 13.52 -2.89 18.86
C VAL A 1031 14.26 -1.68 18.27
N THR A 1032 15.56 -1.57 18.52
CA THR A 1032 16.42 -0.46 18.05
C THR A 1032 17.57 -0.97 17.20
N TYR A 1033 18.22 -0.09 16.43
CA TYR A 1033 19.40 -0.45 15.62
C TYR A 1033 20.71 -0.46 16.43
N SER A 1034 20.63 -0.56 17.77
CA SER A 1034 21.78 -0.65 18.67
C SER A 1034 22.19 -2.10 18.97
N VAL A 1035 23.49 -2.32 19.18
CA VAL A 1035 24.02 -3.56 19.78
C VAL A 1035 23.97 -3.59 21.31
N SER A 1036 23.76 -2.46 21.97
CA SER A 1036 23.52 -2.41 23.43
C SER A 1036 22.10 -2.83 23.80
N ASP A 1037 21.18 -2.86 22.83
CA ASP A 1037 19.80 -3.25 23.03
C ASP A 1037 19.57 -4.72 22.64
N SER A 1038 18.99 -5.46 23.59
CA SER A 1038 18.61 -6.86 23.43
C SER A 1038 17.10 -7.05 23.26
N ARG A 1039 16.29 -5.98 23.38
CA ARG A 1039 14.84 -6.05 23.23
C ARG A 1039 14.45 -6.45 21.82
N ILE A 1040 13.41 -7.26 21.71
CA ILE A 1040 12.80 -7.70 20.45
C ILE A 1040 11.35 -7.20 20.44
N GLY A 1041 10.98 -6.51 19.36
CA GLY A 1041 9.61 -6.09 19.09
C GLY A 1041 8.90 -7.13 18.22
N MET A 1042 7.66 -7.45 18.55
CA MET A 1042 6.78 -8.34 17.77
C MET A 1042 5.43 -7.67 17.54
N MET A 1043 4.84 -7.84 16.36
CA MET A 1043 3.46 -7.42 16.06
C MET A 1043 2.62 -8.59 15.58
N PHE A 1044 1.46 -8.79 16.20
CA PHE A 1044 0.50 -9.83 15.86
C PHE A 1044 -0.83 -9.19 15.47
N HIS A 1045 -1.28 -9.41 14.23
CA HIS A 1045 -2.60 -8.98 13.72
C HIS A 1045 -3.56 -10.19 13.77
N ARG A 1046 -4.73 -10.01 14.39
CA ARG A 1046 -5.82 -11.00 14.37
C ARG A 1046 -6.84 -10.64 13.30
N HIS A 1047 -6.82 -11.38 12.20
CA HIS A 1047 -7.81 -11.23 11.14
C HIS A 1047 -9.18 -11.78 11.55
N VAL A 1048 -10.23 -11.27 10.90
CA VAL A 1048 -11.58 -11.84 10.89
C VAL A 1048 -11.83 -12.55 9.56
N THR A 1049 -12.68 -13.58 9.58
CA THR A 1049 -13.04 -14.39 8.41
C THR A 1049 -14.55 -14.46 8.23
N ASP A 1050 -15.02 -14.56 6.99
CA ASP A 1050 -16.43 -14.83 6.70
C ASP A 1050 -16.83 -16.24 7.18
N CYS A 1051 -17.47 -16.29 8.36
CA CYS A 1051 -17.83 -17.51 9.07
C CYS A 1051 -18.76 -18.44 8.26
N ALA A 1052 -19.54 -17.90 7.32
CA ALA A 1052 -20.49 -18.68 6.53
C ALA A 1052 -19.77 -19.63 5.55
N THR A 1053 -18.53 -19.31 5.15
CA THR A 1053 -17.69 -20.11 4.23
C THR A 1053 -17.07 -21.37 4.86
N ARG A 1054 -17.20 -21.57 6.18
CA ARG A 1054 -16.42 -22.57 6.94
C ARG A 1054 -16.96 -23.99 6.79
N ARG A 1055 -16.13 -24.91 6.28
CA ARG A 1055 -16.46 -26.34 6.13
C ARG A 1055 -15.98 -27.17 7.33
N PRO A 1056 -16.79 -28.12 7.88
CA PRO A 1056 -16.43 -28.97 9.03
C PRO A 1056 -15.20 -29.90 8.90
N LYS A 1057 -14.36 -29.73 7.87
CA LYS A 1057 -13.13 -30.51 7.63
C LYS A 1057 -11.88 -29.64 7.44
N ASP A 1058 -11.99 -28.32 7.51
CA ASP A 1058 -10.80 -27.44 7.49
C ASP A 1058 -10.04 -27.53 8.81
N SER A 1059 -8.75 -27.87 8.72
CA SER A 1059 -7.87 -28.13 9.88
C SER A 1059 -7.57 -26.92 10.77
N CYS A 1060 -8.06 -25.73 10.39
CA CYS A 1060 -8.02 -24.53 11.21
C CYS A 1060 -9.13 -24.47 12.27
N LEU A 1061 -10.22 -25.23 12.13
CA LEU A 1061 -11.37 -25.14 13.06
C LEU A 1061 -11.00 -25.42 14.53
N GLU A 1062 -10.12 -26.39 14.78
CA GLU A 1062 -9.67 -26.73 16.15
C GLU A 1062 -8.59 -25.80 16.71
N LYS A 1063 -8.08 -24.86 15.90
CA LYS A 1063 -6.90 -24.02 16.19
C LYS A 1063 -7.20 -22.56 16.54
N ASN A 1064 -8.47 -22.13 16.56
CA ASN A 1064 -8.85 -20.76 16.98
C ASN A 1064 -8.76 -20.60 18.51
N LYS A 1065 -7.54 -20.70 19.07
CA LYS A 1065 -7.24 -20.61 20.50
C LYS A 1065 -6.29 -19.43 20.75
N ASN A 1066 -6.39 -18.80 21.91
CA ASN A 1066 -5.37 -17.84 22.34
C ASN A 1066 -4.09 -18.61 22.68
N PHE A 1067 -2.94 -18.15 22.17
CA PHE A 1067 -1.63 -18.78 22.38
C PHE A 1067 -0.85 -18.10 23.50
N SER A 1068 0.12 -18.80 24.10
CA SER A 1068 1.15 -18.18 24.97
C SER A 1068 2.49 -18.04 24.23
N LEU A 1069 3.38 -17.13 24.68
CA LEU A 1069 4.70 -17.00 24.03
C LEU A 1069 5.57 -18.25 24.25
N VAL A 1070 5.45 -18.92 25.40
CA VAL A 1070 6.19 -20.16 25.69
C VAL A 1070 5.69 -21.34 24.83
N GLU A 1071 4.40 -21.40 24.51
CA GLU A 1071 3.83 -22.41 23.60
C GLU A 1071 4.34 -22.29 22.15
N ILE A 1072 4.59 -21.06 21.68
CA ILE A 1072 5.06 -20.80 20.32
C ILE A 1072 6.60 -20.86 20.23
N PHE A 1073 7.33 -20.27 21.18
CA PHE A 1073 8.78 -20.04 21.11
C PHE A 1073 9.60 -20.77 22.19
N GLY A 1074 8.97 -21.48 23.14
CA GLY A 1074 9.65 -22.08 24.29
C GLY A 1074 10.18 -21.04 25.30
N ASP A 1075 11.03 -21.50 26.23
CA ASP A 1075 11.62 -20.69 27.32
C ASP A 1075 12.73 -19.71 26.85
N VAL A 1076 12.69 -19.23 25.60
CA VAL A 1076 13.73 -18.35 25.03
C VAL A 1076 13.64 -16.88 25.46
N PHE A 1077 12.54 -16.50 26.13
CA PHE A 1077 12.28 -15.12 26.59
C PHE A 1077 12.28 -15.01 28.13
N SER A 1078 12.57 -13.81 28.62
CA SER A 1078 12.52 -13.49 30.05
C SER A 1078 11.10 -13.58 30.61
N LYS A 1079 10.95 -13.83 31.92
CA LYS A 1079 9.67 -14.16 32.60
C LYS A 1079 8.55 -13.11 32.55
N THR A 1080 8.77 -11.96 31.91
CA THR A 1080 7.78 -10.89 31.72
C THR A 1080 8.01 -10.21 30.37
N TYR A 1081 6.94 -9.82 29.68
CA TYR A 1081 7.00 -8.92 28.51
C TYR A 1081 6.16 -7.65 28.73
N ASN A 1082 6.47 -6.61 27.95
CA ASN A 1082 5.67 -5.40 27.89
C ASN A 1082 4.74 -5.47 26.67
N VAL A 1083 3.47 -5.12 26.83
CA VAL A 1083 2.58 -4.78 25.70
C VAL A 1083 2.71 -3.28 25.46
N THR A 1084 2.85 -2.86 24.20
CA THR A 1084 3.13 -1.47 23.83
C THR A 1084 2.12 -0.92 22.82
N GLY A 1085 2.19 0.38 22.53
CA GLY A 1085 1.75 0.90 21.22
C GLY A 1085 2.55 0.25 20.08
N LEU A 1086 2.05 0.32 18.85
CA LEU A 1086 2.69 -0.31 17.67
C LEU A 1086 4.03 0.33 17.31
N ASN A 1087 4.35 1.52 17.84
CA ASN A 1087 5.69 2.13 17.73
C ASN A 1087 6.77 1.46 18.62
N PHE A 1088 6.40 0.48 19.46
CA PHE A 1088 7.23 -0.13 20.51
C PHE A 1088 7.74 0.81 21.62
N VAL A 1089 7.23 2.05 21.68
CA VAL A 1089 7.66 3.09 22.63
C VAL A 1089 6.86 3.01 23.93
N THR A 1090 5.55 3.26 23.87
CA THR A 1090 4.74 3.42 25.08
C THR A 1090 4.31 2.07 25.63
N THR A 1091 4.86 1.66 26.77
CA THR A 1091 4.38 0.46 27.50
C THR A 1091 3.00 0.72 28.09
N LYS A 1092 2.02 -0.12 27.73
CA LYS A 1092 0.62 -0.05 28.16
C LYS A 1092 0.33 -0.93 29.38
N ARG A 1093 0.87 -2.16 29.36
CA ARG A 1093 0.71 -3.18 30.41
C ARG A 1093 1.89 -4.16 30.40
N LYS A 1094 2.03 -4.97 31.45
CA LYS A 1094 3.02 -6.05 31.56
C LYS A 1094 2.33 -7.37 31.81
N GLU A 1095 2.80 -8.43 31.17
CA GLU A 1095 2.20 -9.77 31.17
C GLU A 1095 3.31 -10.83 31.23
N SER A 1096 2.97 -12.07 31.56
CA SER A 1096 3.91 -13.20 31.60
C SER A 1096 3.90 -13.99 30.27
N PRO A 1097 5.05 -14.46 29.76
CA PRO A 1097 5.11 -15.34 28.58
C PRO A 1097 4.28 -16.63 28.65
N THR A 1098 3.91 -17.06 29.87
CA THR A 1098 3.05 -18.22 30.13
C THR A 1098 1.55 -17.91 30.11
N GLU A 1099 1.18 -16.64 30.13
CA GLU A 1099 -0.21 -16.21 29.98
C GLU A 1099 -0.59 -16.17 28.49
N SER A 1100 -1.87 -16.32 28.18
CA SER A 1100 -2.35 -16.20 26.80
C SER A 1100 -2.27 -14.75 26.32
N VAL A 1101 -1.59 -14.52 25.19
CA VAL A 1101 -1.50 -13.22 24.53
C VAL A 1101 -2.90 -12.80 24.08
N LYS A 1102 -3.43 -11.73 24.67
CA LYS A 1102 -4.77 -11.21 24.35
C LYS A 1102 -4.71 -10.32 23.13
N ILE A 1103 -5.39 -10.75 22.06
CA ILE A 1103 -5.57 -10.03 20.79
C ILE A 1103 -7.03 -10.18 20.39
N ASP A 1104 -7.72 -9.06 20.27
CA ASP A 1104 -9.14 -8.99 19.95
C ASP A 1104 -9.35 -9.02 18.42
N ALA A 1105 -10.55 -9.36 17.96
CA ALA A 1105 -10.87 -9.47 16.53
C ALA A 1105 -10.59 -8.16 15.76
N MET A 1106 -10.01 -8.25 14.57
CA MET A 1106 -9.49 -7.13 13.77
C MET A 1106 -8.36 -6.29 14.40
N THR A 1107 -7.85 -6.63 15.59
CA THR A 1107 -6.81 -5.82 16.25
C THR A 1107 -5.38 -6.30 15.97
N ILE A 1108 -4.43 -5.38 16.14
CA ILE A 1108 -2.99 -5.62 16.11
C ILE A 1108 -2.44 -5.33 17.52
N THR A 1109 -1.69 -6.28 18.09
CA THR A 1109 -1.02 -6.12 19.38
C THR A 1109 0.50 -6.11 19.18
N ALA A 1110 1.18 -5.10 19.72
CA ALA A 1110 2.64 -5.03 19.78
C ALA A 1110 3.18 -5.46 21.15
N LEU A 1111 4.19 -6.32 21.13
CA LEU A 1111 4.91 -6.79 22.31
C LEU A 1111 6.38 -6.36 22.23
N VAL A 1112 6.96 -6.03 23.39
CA VAL A 1112 8.41 -5.90 23.57
C VAL A 1112 8.86 -6.95 24.59
N VAL A 1113 9.66 -7.90 24.10
CA VAL A 1113 10.21 -9.01 24.88
C VAL A 1113 11.72 -8.83 25.09
N LEU A 1114 12.27 -9.44 26.13
CA LEU A 1114 13.71 -9.62 26.33
C LEU A 1114 14.07 -11.11 26.18
N PRO A 1115 15.22 -11.45 25.60
CA PRO A 1115 15.76 -12.82 25.64
C PRO A 1115 15.96 -13.30 27.08
N ALA A 1116 15.85 -14.61 27.30
CA ALA A 1116 16.18 -15.21 28.59
C ALA A 1116 17.68 -15.08 28.90
N GLU A 1117 18.00 -14.68 30.14
CA GLU A 1117 19.31 -15.00 30.72
C GLU A 1117 19.40 -16.52 30.85
N LEU A 1118 20.36 -17.12 30.13
CA LEU A 1118 20.73 -18.51 30.40
C LEU A 1118 21.28 -18.59 31.83
N PRO A 1119 20.95 -19.64 32.60
CA PRO A 1119 21.64 -19.87 33.86
C PRO A 1119 23.15 -19.91 33.57
N LYS A 1120 23.92 -19.13 34.33
CA LYS A 1120 25.38 -19.13 34.23
C LYS A 1120 25.86 -20.57 34.34
N ALA A 1121 26.62 -21.03 33.34
CA ALA A 1121 27.19 -22.37 33.35
C ALA A 1121 27.98 -22.56 34.66
N ARG A 1122 27.68 -23.64 35.38
CA ARG A 1122 28.36 -24.07 36.61
C ARG A 1122 29.65 -24.80 36.27
#